data_AF-A0A8U8B5P2-F1
#
_entry.id   AF-A0A8U8B5P2-F1
#
_cell.length_a   1.000
_cell.length_b   1.000
_cell.length_c   1.000
_cell.angle_alpha   90.00
_cell.angle_beta   90.00
_cell.angle_gamma   90.00
#
_symmetry.space_group_name_H-M   'P 1'
#
loop_
_entity.id
_entity.type
_entity.pdbx_description
1 polymer ?
#
loop_
_entity_poly.entity_id
_entity_poly.type
_entity_poly.pdbx_seq_one_letter_code
_entity_poly.pdbx_strand_id
1 'polypeptide(L)'
;MKSGPEIVKAGLRSFFESAAEDMEKLGEQLRLGRGTPTRAPTKGVAQNVTYTSVALLPVLTALFEHLAQHQFGDDVILDDVQVSCYRILCSIYSLGTARGPLVDRQRPALGECLARLAAAMPVAFLEPQLNHLNPSSVYSTKSARERALLGLPSRVEELCPDLPDLERLMGDIGGLADSGARYTEMPHVIEVTLPMLCHYLPRWWERGPDAAPQGPWATEVTGQHLNALLGHILRIVVNNLGIDEASWMKRLAVFAQPIVSKARPELLRSHFIPTLGRLRKRAGKVVAEEEQLRLEGKAEAEDAELLIRDEFSVLCRDLYALYPLLIRYVDNSRAKWLTEPNEDAEELFRMVGEVFIYWSKSHNFKREEQNFVVQNEINNMSFLTADSKSKMAKGGGSEQERSKKRRRGDRYSVHTSLIVATLKKMLPIGLNMCSPADQELIALAKGRYALKDTDEEVREFLHNNLHLQDKVENTGSARWQMALVRQAGRDEDPDSPEQVVRRVQEVSAVLYHLEQTEHPYKSKKAVWHKLLSKQRRRGVACFRMTPLYNLPRHRACNMFLESYRLSWLAREQPPFEDRMIDDLSKSGREEEEEEEEAEARPDPLHQLILHFSRTALTEQSHLEQDHLYMAYAGIMAKSCHIEEGEEEEKEEEEKEEEEAEDSFEVGRGPQNPLTPPDPRDPCVTP
;
A
#
# COMPACT_ATOMS: atom_id res chain seq x y z
N MET A 1 3.55 44.05 -8.31
CA MET A 1 4.21 45.09 -9.12
C MET A 1 3.55 46.48 -9.01
N LYS A 2 2.25 46.59 -8.66
CA LYS A 2 1.56 47.90 -8.53
C LYS A 2 1.96 48.75 -7.31
N SER A 3 2.28 48.14 -6.16
CA SER A 3 2.54 48.87 -4.88
C SER A 3 3.82 48.47 -4.14
N GLY A 4 4.62 47.54 -4.67
CA GLY A 4 5.83 47.04 -3.99
C GLY A 4 7.04 47.99 -4.07
N PRO A 5 8.09 47.77 -3.27
CA PRO A 5 9.34 48.53 -3.35
C PRO A 5 10.02 48.34 -4.71
N GLU A 6 10.55 49.41 -5.31
CA GLU A 6 11.20 49.33 -6.64
C GLU A 6 12.38 48.34 -6.68
N ILE A 7 13.10 48.16 -5.57
CA ILE A 7 14.19 47.17 -5.49
C ILE A 7 13.68 45.73 -5.70
N VAL A 8 12.50 45.40 -5.17
CA VAL A 8 11.87 44.08 -5.35
C VAL A 8 11.37 43.93 -6.78
N LYS A 9 10.79 44.99 -7.35
CA LYS A 9 10.35 44.99 -8.76
C LYS A 9 11.52 44.79 -9.72
N ALA A 10 12.63 45.49 -9.49
CA ALA A 10 13.85 45.36 -10.28
C ALA A 10 14.44 43.95 -10.17
N GLY A 11 14.48 43.38 -8.96
CA GLY A 11 14.91 41.99 -8.74
C GLY A 11 14.06 40.98 -9.50
N LEU A 12 12.72 41.12 -9.48
CA LEU A 12 11.82 40.25 -10.23
C LEU A 12 11.99 40.40 -11.75
N ARG A 13 12.08 41.63 -12.26
CA ARG A 13 12.35 41.88 -13.69
C ARG A 13 13.64 41.19 -14.14
N SER A 14 14.74 41.43 -13.42
CA SER A 14 16.04 40.84 -13.73
C SER A 14 16.04 39.32 -13.66
N PHE A 15 15.34 38.74 -12.67
CA PHE A 15 15.19 37.29 -12.57
C PHE A 15 14.48 36.69 -13.78
N PHE A 16 13.32 37.24 -14.15
CA PHE A 16 12.54 36.71 -15.27
C PHE A 16 13.23 36.93 -16.62
N GLU A 17 13.90 38.06 -16.80
CA GLU A 17 14.70 38.34 -18.00
C GLU A 17 15.86 37.35 -18.13
N SER A 18 16.61 37.12 -17.04
CA SER A 18 17.70 36.13 -17.02
C SER A 18 17.19 34.72 -17.26
N ALA A 19 16.06 34.36 -16.64
CA ALA A 19 15.41 33.06 -16.83
C ALA A 19 14.98 32.85 -18.29
N ALA A 20 14.43 33.88 -18.94
CA ALA A 20 14.06 33.83 -20.35
C ALA A 20 15.28 33.59 -21.24
N GLU A 21 16.36 34.36 -21.03
CA GLU A 21 17.61 34.16 -21.78
C GLU A 21 18.23 32.77 -21.57
N ASP A 22 18.22 32.25 -20.35
CA ASP A 22 18.76 30.92 -20.04
C ASP A 22 17.95 29.81 -20.74
N MET A 23 16.63 29.96 -20.80
CA MET A 23 15.75 29.03 -21.52
C MET A 23 15.94 29.09 -23.03
N GLU A 24 16.12 30.28 -23.61
CA GLU A 24 16.40 30.46 -25.04
C GLU A 24 17.76 29.86 -25.41
N LYS A 25 18.81 30.16 -24.64
CA LYS A 25 20.16 29.59 -24.82
C LYS A 25 20.13 28.06 -24.75
N LEU A 26 19.34 27.49 -23.83
CA LEU A 26 19.15 26.04 -23.77
C LEU A 26 18.50 25.50 -25.05
N GLY A 27 17.43 26.16 -25.53
CA GLY A 27 16.74 25.80 -26.76
C GLY A 27 17.67 25.81 -27.98
N GLU A 28 18.47 26.86 -28.14
CA GLU A 28 19.46 26.98 -29.22
C GLU A 28 20.53 25.88 -29.16
N GLN A 29 21.06 25.60 -27.96
CA GLN A 29 22.09 24.57 -27.75
C GLN A 29 21.59 23.17 -28.10
N LEU A 30 20.32 22.89 -27.80
CA LEU A 30 19.69 21.60 -28.10
C LEU A 30 19.27 21.47 -29.56
N ARG A 31 18.85 22.59 -30.21
CA ARG A 31 18.56 22.63 -31.65
C ARG A 31 19.81 22.46 -32.51
N LEU A 32 20.97 22.99 -32.10
CA LEU A 32 22.24 22.90 -32.84
C LEU A 32 22.95 21.53 -32.75
N GLY A 33 22.27 20.49 -32.24
CA GLY A 33 22.74 19.10 -32.35
C GLY A 33 24.01 18.76 -31.56
N ARG A 34 24.44 19.57 -30.59
CA ARG A 34 25.58 19.25 -29.69
C ARG A 34 25.28 18.14 -28.65
N GLY A 35 24.21 17.38 -28.88
CA GLY A 35 23.74 16.26 -28.06
C GLY A 35 23.56 14.95 -28.84
N THR A 36 24.22 14.76 -29.99
CA THR A 36 24.30 13.44 -30.63
C THR A 36 25.02 12.44 -29.71
N PRO A 37 24.51 11.20 -29.52
CA PRO A 37 25.13 10.21 -28.63
C PRO A 37 26.53 9.76 -29.10
N THR A 38 26.90 10.05 -30.35
CA THR A 38 28.20 9.73 -30.95
C THR A 38 29.32 10.73 -30.60
N ARG A 39 29.01 11.87 -29.98
CA ARG A 39 30.00 12.83 -29.48
C ARG A 39 29.67 13.15 -28.03
N ALA A 40 30.60 12.88 -27.11
CA ALA A 40 30.42 13.23 -25.70
C ALA A 40 29.95 14.69 -25.60
N PRO A 41 28.84 14.98 -24.89
CA PRO A 41 28.34 16.34 -24.77
C PRO A 41 29.46 17.21 -24.22
N THR A 42 29.76 18.32 -24.91
CA THR A 42 30.76 19.28 -24.41
C THR A 42 30.35 19.70 -23.00
N LYS A 43 31.27 19.66 -22.03
CA LYS A 43 30.98 19.83 -20.58
C LYS A 43 30.01 20.98 -20.26
N GLY A 44 30.06 22.10 -21.00
CA GLY A 44 29.16 23.24 -20.82
C GLY A 44 27.69 22.98 -21.16
N VAL A 45 27.37 22.19 -22.19
CA VAL A 45 25.96 21.89 -22.55
C VAL A 45 25.33 20.99 -21.49
N ALA A 46 26.07 20.00 -20.99
CA ALA A 46 25.59 19.14 -19.91
C ALA A 46 25.34 19.93 -18.61
N GLN A 47 26.21 20.90 -18.29
CA GLN A 47 26.03 21.79 -17.14
C GLN A 47 24.80 22.68 -17.27
N ASN A 48 24.56 23.29 -18.44
CA ASN A 48 23.39 24.13 -18.69
C ASN A 48 22.09 23.32 -18.56
N VAL A 49 22.04 22.15 -19.18
CA VAL A 49 20.90 21.22 -19.08
C VAL A 49 20.63 20.81 -17.62
N THR A 50 21.69 20.57 -16.84
CA THR A 50 21.58 20.21 -15.42
C THR A 50 21.07 21.39 -14.59
N TYR A 51 21.63 22.59 -14.79
CA TYR A 51 21.16 23.82 -14.14
C TYR A 51 19.67 24.07 -14.43
N THR A 52 19.26 24.00 -15.71
CA THR A 52 17.88 24.28 -16.08
C THR A 52 16.92 23.24 -15.50
N SER A 53 17.27 21.96 -15.53
CA SER A 53 16.38 20.90 -15.02
C SER A 53 16.32 20.80 -13.50
N VAL A 54 17.43 21.04 -12.80
CA VAL A 54 17.52 20.83 -11.35
C VAL A 54 17.22 22.11 -10.57
N ALA A 55 17.50 23.29 -11.13
CA ALA A 55 17.31 24.58 -10.46
C ALA A 55 16.25 25.45 -11.12
N LEU A 56 16.44 25.84 -12.38
CA LEU A 56 15.60 26.89 -13.00
C LEU A 56 14.13 26.44 -13.16
N LEU A 57 13.88 25.29 -13.78
CA LEU A 57 12.53 24.78 -14.02
C LEU A 57 11.77 24.52 -12.70
N PRO A 58 12.33 23.86 -11.67
CA PRO A 58 11.65 23.71 -10.39
C PRO A 58 11.31 25.05 -9.72
N VAL A 59 12.21 26.03 -9.76
CA VAL A 59 11.97 27.37 -9.19
C VAL A 59 10.88 28.10 -9.95
N LEU A 60 10.92 28.10 -11.28
CA LEU A 60 9.86 28.68 -12.11
C LEU A 60 8.51 28.00 -11.87
N THR A 61 8.50 26.66 -11.81
CA THR A 61 7.28 25.86 -11.57
C THR A 61 6.64 26.23 -10.23
N ALA A 62 7.44 26.27 -9.16
CA ALA A 62 6.96 26.63 -7.82
C ALA A 62 6.47 28.08 -7.75
N LEU A 63 7.17 29.00 -8.42
CA LEU A 63 6.78 30.41 -8.46
C LEU A 63 5.47 30.61 -9.24
N PHE A 64 5.35 30.02 -10.43
CA PHE A 64 4.10 30.11 -11.20
C PHE A 64 2.94 29.40 -10.51
N GLU A 65 3.19 28.28 -9.84
CA GLU A 65 2.19 27.62 -9.01
C GLU A 65 1.68 28.54 -7.90
N HIS A 66 2.60 29.20 -7.18
CA HIS A 66 2.23 30.17 -6.13
C HIS A 66 1.41 31.34 -6.71
N LEU A 67 1.84 31.90 -7.85
CA LEU A 67 1.11 32.98 -8.53
C LEU A 67 -0.30 32.55 -8.97
N ALA A 68 -0.44 31.33 -9.50
CA ALA A 68 -1.71 30.79 -9.93
C ALA A 68 -2.66 30.52 -8.75
N GLN A 69 -2.16 29.86 -7.69
CA GLN A 69 -2.95 29.51 -6.50
C GLN A 69 -3.51 30.73 -5.77
N HIS A 70 -2.74 31.82 -5.71
CA HIS A 70 -3.15 33.06 -5.07
C HIS A 70 -3.73 34.11 -6.02
N GLN A 71 -3.85 33.79 -7.32
CA GLN A 71 -4.31 34.71 -8.37
C GLN A 71 -3.48 36.01 -8.47
N PHE A 72 -2.22 36.00 -8.04
CA PHE A 72 -1.32 37.15 -8.11
C PHE A 72 -0.75 37.40 -9.52
N GLY A 73 -1.06 36.54 -10.49
CA GLY A 73 -0.63 36.71 -11.88
C GLY A 73 -1.00 38.07 -12.47
N ASP A 74 -2.22 38.56 -12.17
CA ASP A 74 -2.73 39.86 -12.66
C ASP A 74 -2.04 41.08 -12.00
N ASP A 75 -1.24 40.87 -10.95
CA ASP A 75 -0.51 41.92 -10.22
C ASP A 75 1.01 41.83 -10.35
N VAL A 76 1.53 40.67 -10.77
CA VAL A 76 2.96 40.39 -10.88
C VAL A 76 3.42 40.33 -12.34
N ILE A 77 2.67 39.68 -13.23
CA ILE A 77 3.07 39.45 -14.62
C ILE A 77 2.60 40.62 -15.51
N LEU A 78 3.23 41.78 -15.32
CA LEU A 78 2.93 43.03 -16.03
C LEU A 78 4.17 43.52 -16.78
N ASP A 79 3.97 44.29 -17.85
CA ASP A 79 5.03 44.97 -18.60
C ASP A 79 6.20 44.04 -18.96
N ASP A 80 7.43 44.40 -18.57
CA ASP A 80 8.67 43.66 -18.89
C ASP A 80 8.68 42.22 -18.36
N VAL A 81 8.00 41.98 -17.23
CA VAL A 81 7.85 40.63 -16.68
C VAL A 81 6.93 39.81 -17.58
N GLN A 82 5.87 40.41 -18.12
CA GLN A 82 4.99 39.74 -19.07
C GLN A 82 5.74 39.38 -20.37
N VAL A 83 6.60 40.27 -20.88
CA VAL A 83 7.46 39.99 -22.04
C VAL A 83 8.36 38.79 -21.77
N SER A 84 9.02 38.76 -20.62
CA SER A 84 9.88 37.65 -20.21
C SER A 84 9.11 36.34 -20.05
N CYS A 85 7.89 36.39 -19.50
CA CYS A 85 7.01 35.23 -19.41
C CYS A 85 6.60 34.69 -20.79
N TYR A 86 6.31 35.55 -21.78
CA TYR A 86 6.08 35.08 -23.15
C TYR A 86 7.32 34.38 -23.73
N ARG A 87 8.52 34.95 -23.56
CA ARG A 87 9.78 34.32 -24.02
C ARG A 87 10.02 32.95 -23.36
N ILE A 88 9.80 32.84 -22.05
CA ILE A 88 9.86 31.57 -21.32
C ILE A 88 8.82 30.60 -21.87
N LEU A 89 7.58 31.04 -22.10
CA LEU A 89 6.49 30.25 -22.65
C LEU A 89 6.86 29.69 -24.02
N CYS A 90 7.29 30.53 -24.96
CA CYS A 90 7.67 30.08 -26.30
C CYS A 90 8.84 29.09 -26.22
N SER A 91 9.85 29.37 -25.37
CA SER A 91 11.03 28.51 -25.21
C SER A 91 10.68 27.14 -24.65
N ILE A 92 9.85 27.07 -23.61
CA ILE A 92 9.40 25.82 -23.01
C ILE A 92 8.55 25.02 -24.01
N TYR A 93 7.61 25.65 -24.71
CA TYR A 93 6.75 24.94 -25.67
C TYR A 93 7.56 24.41 -26.87
N SER A 94 8.44 25.25 -27.43
CA SER A 94 9.32 24.88 -28.55
C SER A 94 10.27 23.74 -28.19
N LEU A 95 10.84 23.79 -26.99
CA LEU A 95 11.68 22.71 -26.48
C LEU A 95 10.86 21.46 -26.19
N GLY A 96 9.69 21.62 -25.58
CA GLY A 96 8.78 20.54 -25.22
C GLY A 96 8.11 19.84 -26.40
N THR A 97 8.16 20.40 -27.61
CA THR A 97 7.68 19.79 -28.86
C THR A 97 8.82 19.23 -29.73
N ALA A 98 10.06 19.65 -29.48
CA ALA A 98 11.24 19.12 -30.17
C ALA A 98 11.44 17.61 -29.93
N ARG A 99 12.17 16.97 -30.84
CA ARG A 99 12.59 15.55 -30.71
C ARG A 99 14.05 15.47 -30.28
N GLY A 100 14.35 14.60 -29.32
CA GLY A 100 15.73 14.29 -28.93
C GLY A 100 15.81 13.66 -27.54
N PRO A 101 16.77 12.75 -27.30
CA PRO A 101 16.80 11.91 -26.09
C PRO A 101 16.95 12.70 -24.79
N LEU A 102 17.59 13.87 -24.85
CA LEU A 102 17.73 14.75 -23.69
C LEU A 102 16.45 15.54 -23.39
N VAL A 103 15.76 15.97 -24.45
CA VAL A 103 14.46 16.64 -24.38
C VAL A 103 13.39 15.69 -23.86
N ASP A 104 13.39 14.44 -24.36
CA ASP A 104 12.43 13.41 -23.96
C ASP A 104 12.45 13.16 -22.43
N ARG A 105 13.62 13.23 -21.81
CA ARG A 105 13.75 13.08 -20.35
C ARG A 105 13.23 14.29 -19.56
N GLN A 106 13.27 15.48 -20.14
CA GLN A 106 12.86 16.73 -19.48
C GLN A 106 11.44 17.16 -19.83
N ARG A 107 10.84 16.58 -20.87
CA ARG A 107 9.51 16.90 -21.39
C ARG A 107 8.41 16.95 -20.31
N PRO A 108 8.36 16.03 -19.32
CA PRO A 108 7.38 16.13 -18.23
C PRO A 108 7.54 17.39 -17.37
N ALA A 109 8.79 17.77 -17.04
CA ALA A 109 9.07 18.94 -16.20
C ALA A 109 8.82 20.25 -16.98
N LEU A 110 9.12 20.27 -18.27
CA LEU A 110 8.78 21.37 -19.17
C LEU A 110 7.26 21.58 -19.23
N GLY A 111 6.52 20.50 -19.44
CA GLY A 111 5.05 20.54 -19.48
C GLY A 111 4.42 20.97 -18.16
N GLU A 112 4.95 20.51 -17.02
CA GLU A 112 4.48 20.96 -15.71
C GLU A 112 4.72 22.46 -15.50
N CYS A 113 5.93 22.95 -15.80
CA CYS A 113 6.25 24.38 -15.70
C CYS A 113 5.34 25.22 -16.61
N LEU A 114 5.12 24.76 -17.84
CA LEU A 114 4.25 25.43 -18.81
C LEU A 114 2.79 25.48 -18.33
N ALA A 115 2.30 24.39 -17.74
CA ALA A 115 0.96 24.33 -17.19
C ALA A 115 0.75 25.32 -16.05
N ARG A 116 1.72 25.44 -15.13
CA ARG A 116 1.66 26.43 -14.05
C ARG A 116 1.75 27.85 -14.57
N LEU A 117 2.60 28.11 -15.57
CA LEU A 117 2.65 29.40 -16.24
C LEU A 117 1.30 29.74 -16.91
N ALA A 118 0.69 28.77 -17.60
CA ALA A 118 -0.61 28.97 -18.25
C ALA A 118 -1.73 29.33 -17.26
N ALA A 119 -1.72 28.76 -16.05
CA ALA A 119 -2.63 29.13 -14.96
C ALA A 119 -2.32 30.48 -14.29
N ALA A 120 -1.09 31.01 -14.45
CA ALA A 120 -0.68 32.29 -13.87
C ALA A 120 -0.82 33.47 -14.86
N MET A 121 -0.78 33.20 -16.17
CA MET A 121 -0.77 34.26 -17.19
C MET A 121 -2.03 35.15 -17.11
N PRO A 122 -1.88 36.49 -17.09
CA PRO A 122 -3.01 37.42 -17.01
C PRO A 122 -3.65 37.72 -18.38
N VAL A 123 -3.20 37.05 -19.44
CA VAL A 123 -3.68 37.21 -20.81
C VAL A 123 -3.98 35.85 -21.44
N ALA A 124 -5.08 35.78 -22.18
CA ALA A 124 -5.54 34.60 -22.93
C ALA A 124 -4.63 34.36 -24.15
N PHE A 125 -3.40 33.90 -23.89
CA PHE A 125 -2.34 33.86 -24.90
C PHE A 125 -2.58 32.85 -26.03
N LEU A 126 -3.51 31.90 -25.88
CA LEU A 126 -3.91 30.96 -26.94
C LEU A 126 -4.98 31.54 -27.88
N GLU A 127 -5.43 32.77 -27.62
CA GLU A 127 -6.37 33.54 -28.44
C GLU A 127 -5.70 34.87 -28.86
N PRO A 128 -4.61 34.81 -29.63
CA PRO A 128 -3.77 35.98 -29.92
C PRO A 128 -4.55 37.12 -30.60
N GLN A 129 -5.59 36.79 -31.38
CA GLN A 129 -6.48 37.73 -32.02
C GLN A 129 -7.21 38.65 -31.03
N LEU A 130 -7.46 38.20 -29.79
CA LEU A 130 -8.15 38.97 -28.74
C LEU A 130 -7.18 39.72 -27.82
N ASN A 131 -5.87 39.52 -27.99
CA ASN A 131 -4.86 40.02 -27.05
C ASN A 131 -4.84 41.56 -26.96
N HIS A 132 -5.06 42.25 -28.09
CA HIS A 132 -5.12 43.71 -28.14
C HIS A 132 -6.32 44.30 -27.37
N LEU A 133 -7.38 43.51 -27.14
CA LEU A 133 -8.55 43.91 -26.37
C LEU A 133 -8.37 43.69 -24.87
N ASN A 134 -7.34 42.95 -24.46
CA ASN A 134 -7.11 42.63 -23.06
C ASN A 134 -6.37 43.78 -22.35
N PRO A 135 -6.95 44.41 -21.30
CA PRO A 135 -6.33 45.57 -20.63
C PRO A 135 -5.04 45.27 -19.87
N SER A 136 -4.76 44.00 -19.57
CA SER A 136 -3.52 43.58 -18.90
C SER A 136 -2.41 43.23 -19.89
N SER A 137 -2.68 43.30 -21.19
CA SER A 137 -1.71 42.98 -22.24
C SER A 137 -0.72 44.12 -22.47
N VAL A 138 0.56 43.79 -22.62
CA VAL A 138 1.59 44.74 -23.07
C VAL A 138 1.25 45.34 -24.45
N TYR A 139 0.46 44.62 -25.28
CA TYR A 139 0.02 45.12 -26.58
C TYR A 139 -1.10 46.17 -26.49
N SER A 140 -1.82 46.24 -25.37
CA SER A 140 -2.82 47.29 -25.12
C SER A 140 -2.27 48.42 -24.26
N THR A 141 -1.37 48.13 -23.30
CA THR A 141 -0.84 49.13 -22.36
C THR A 141 0.33 49.95 -22.91
N LYS A 142 1.10 49.42 -23.87
CA LYS A 142 2.28 50.09 -24.46
C LYS A 142 2.05 50.54 -25.89
N SER A 143 2.57 51.71 -26.24
CA SER A 143 2.61 52.21 -27.62
C SER A 143 3.51 51.35 -28.52
N ALA A 144 3.32 51.41 -29.84
CA ALA A 144 4.18 50.68 -30.80
C ALA A 144 5.67 51.04 -30.66
N ARG A 145 5.98 52.29 -30.29
CA ARG A 145 7.35 52.75 -30.05
C ARG A 145 7.95 52.11 -28.80
N GLU A 146 7.20 52.05 -27.70
CA GLU A 146 7.66 51.41 -26.46
C GLU A 146 7.82 49.89 -26.63
N ARG A 147 6.93 49.25 -27.40
CA ARG A 147 7.07 47.84 -27.76
C ARG A 147 8.35 47.57 -28.56
N ALA A 148 8.67 48.42 -29.53
CA ALA A 148 9.91 48.30 -30.28
C ALA A 148 11.16 48.44 -29.39
N LEU A 149 11.12 49.29 -28.35
CA LEU A 149 12.22 49.41 -27.38
C LEU A 149 12.39 48.16 -26.50
N LEU A 150 11.31 47.41 -26.27
CA LEU A 150 11.33 46.13 -25.54
C LEU A 150 11.63 44.93 -26.46
N GLY A 151 11.96 45.17 -27.74
CA GLY A 151 12.19 44.12 -28.72
C GLY A 151 10.94 43.31 -29.08
N LEU A 152 9.74 43.83 -28.79
CA LEU A 152 8.49 43.16 -29.11
C LEU A 152 8.11 43.35 -30.58
N PRO A 153 7.62 42.29 -31.25
CA PRO A 153 7.08 42.39 -32.60
C PRO A 153 5.76 43.19 -32.66
N SER A 154 5.29 43.42 -33.89
CA SER A 154 4.07 44.21 -34.14
C SER A 154 2.82 43.50 -33.63
N ARG A 155 2.83 42.16 -33.71
CA ARG A 155 1.78 41.22 -33.38
C ARG A 155 2.30 40.17 -32.40
N VAL A 156 1.45 39.68 -31.51
CA VAL A 156 1.88 38.69 -30.49
C VAL A 156 2.21 37.33 -31.12
N GLU A 157 1.56 36.99 -32.22
CA GLU A 157 1.76 35.77 -33.00
C GLU A 157 3.20 35.65 -33.52
N GLU A 158 3.84 36.79 -33.81
CA GLU A 158 5.24 36.87 -34.25
C GLU A 158 6.22 36.57 -33.11
N LEU A 159 5.79 36.68 -31.84
CA LEU A 159 6.64 36.40 -30.67
C LEU A 159 6.75 34.90 -30.40
N CYS A 160 5.66 34.15 -30.59
CA CYS A 160 5.64 32.69 -30.45
C CYS A 160 5.12 32.01 -31.74
N PRO A 161 5.88 31.99 -32.84
CA PRO A 161 5.43 31.39 -34.10
C PRO A 161 5.23 29.86 -34.01
N ASP A 162 5.94 29.21 -33.09
CA ASP A 162 5.87 27.76 -32.87
C ASP A 162 4.63 27.36 -32.04
N LEU A 163 3.96 28.31 -31.35
CA LEU A 163 2.80 28.03 -30.48
C LEU A 163 1.49 28.10 -31.29
N PRO A 164 0.75 26.99 -31.44
CA PRO A 164 -0.56 26.99 -32.09
C PRO A 164 -1.64 27.69 -31.26
N ASP A 165 -2.71 28.10 -31.93
CA ASP A 165 -3.92 28.63 -31.29
C ASP A 165 -4.70 27.53 -30.53
N LEU A 166 -5.68 27.97 -29.73
CA LEU A 166 -6.48 27.07 -28.89
C LEU A 166 -7.18 25.97 -29.70
N GLU A 167 -7.79 26.32 -30.83
CA GLU A 167 -8.54 25.39 -31.69
C GLU A 167 -7.64 24.29 -32.24
N ARG A 168 -6.45 24.64 -32.74
CA ARG A 168 -5.49 23.66 -33.23
C ARG A 168 -4.98 22.74 -32.13
N LEU A 169 -4.68 23.28 -30.95
CA LEU A 169 -4.24 22.45 -29.82
C LEU A 169 -5.32 21.49 -29.32
N MET A 170 -6.58 21.95 -29.27
CA MET A 170 -7.73 21.10 -28.97
C MET A 170 -7.91 20.01 -30.04
N GLY A 171 -7.76 20.38 -31.31
CA GLY A 171 -7.79 19.46 -32.45
C GLY A 171 -6.70 18.39 -32.42
N ASP A 172 -5.46 18.75 -32.04
CA ASP A 172 -4.35 17.80 -31.91
C ASP A 172 -4.61 16.75 -30.82
N ILE A 173 -5.17 17.16 -29.67
CA ILE A 173 -5.58 16.23 -28.61
C ILE A 173 -6.77 15.38 -29.06
N GLY A 174 -7.75 15.99 -29.74
CA GLY A 174 -8.90 15.28 -30.30
C GLY A 174 -8.49 14.22 -31.31
N GLY A 175 -7.59 14.56 -32.22
CA GLY A 175 -7.00 13.63 -33.19
C GLY A 175 -6.26 12.47 -32.53
N LEU A 176 -5.52 12.71 -31.44
CA LEU A 176 -4.93 11.64 -30.64
C LEU A 176 -5.99 10.74 -30.00
N ALA A 177 -7.04 11.33 -29.43
CA ALA A 177 -8.12 10.61 -28.80
C ALA A 177 -8.94 9.76 -29.79
N ASP A 178 -9.11 10.22 -31.02
CA ASP A 178 -9.91 9.53 -32.04
C ASP A 178 -9.11 8.50 -32.84
N SER A 179 -7.81 8.77 -33.09
CA SER A 179 -6.93 7.86 -33.82
C SER A 179 -6.48 6.65 -32.99
N GLY A 180 -6.47 6.76 -31.66
CA GLY A 180 -5.89 5.74 -30.79
C GLY A 180 -4.37 5.60 -30.95
N ALA A 181 -3.70 6.63 -31.47
CA ALA A 181 -2.26 6.65 -31.68
C ALA A 181 -1.49 6.36 -30.37
N ARG A 182 -0.35 5.68 -30.49
CA ARG A 182 0.45 5.31 -29.31
C ARG A 182 1.14 6.52 -28.74
N TYR A 183 1.35 6.53 -27.43
CA TYR A 183 2.10 7.59 -26.73
C TYR A 183 3.47 7.88 -27.36
N THR A 184 4.18 6.85 -27.84
CA THR A 184 5.49 6.99 -28.49
C THR A 184 5.46 7.83 -29.76
N GLU A 185 4.30 7.96 -30.40
CA GLU A 185 4.13 8.70 -31.66
C GLU A 185 3.97 10.21 -31.37
N MET A 186 3.30 10.58 -30.27
CA MET A 186 3.02 11.97 -29.92
C MET A 186 3.18 12.28 -28.41
N PRO A 187 4.40 12.13 -27.83
CA PRO A 187 4.61 12.34 -26.40
C PRO A 187 4.43 13.81 -25.98
N HIS A 188 4.68 14.76 -26.88
CA HIS A 188 4.48 16.20 -26.65
C HIS A 188 3.01 16.58 -26.41
N VAL A 189 2.07 15.92 -27.10
CA VAL A 189 0.63 16.19 -26.92
C VAL A 189 0.21 15.83 -25.49
N ILE A 190 0.65 14.68 -24.98
CA ILE A 190 0.31 14.20 -23.63
C ILE A 190 1.08 14.94 -22.53
N GLU A 191 2.37 15.19 -22.72
CA GLU A 191 3.22 15.70 -21.65
C GLU A 191 3.33 17.22 -21.62
N VAL A 192 3.00 17.93 -22.70
CA VAL A 192 3.14 19.39 -22.80
C VAL A 192 1.80 20.05 -23.08
N THR A 193 1.14 19.70 -24.19
CA THR A 193 -0.09 20.37 -24.61
C THR A 193 -1.24 20.10 -23.63
N LEU A 194 -1.47 18.84 -23.27
CA LEU A 194 -2.57 18.43 -22.40
C LEU A 194 -2.49 19.05 -20.99
N PRO A 195 -1.38 18.97 -20.23
CA PRO A 195 -1.29 19.64 -18.93
C PRO A 195 -1.41 21.16 -19.04
N MET A 196 -0.88 21.77 -20.11
CA MET A 196 -1.04 23.21 -20.37
C MET A 196 -2.51 23.58 -20.53
N LEU A 197 -3.26 22.89 -21.40
CA LEU A 197 -4.68 23.18 -21.61
C LEU A 197 -5.53 22.91 -20.36
N CYS A 198 -5.24 21.85 -19.61
CA CYS A 198 -5.93 21.56 -18.36
C CYS A 198 -5.79 22.68 -17.32
N HIS A 199 -4.72 23.48 -17.37
CA HIS A 199 -4.49 24.60 -16.47
C HIS A 199 -4.91 25.96 -17.06
N TYR A 200 -4.84 26.10 -18.39
CA TYR A 200 -5.28 27.28 -19.13
C TYR A 200 -6.79 27.44 -19.08
N LEU A 201 -7.54 26.41 -19.46
CA LEU A 201 -8.99 26.50 -19.69
C LEU A 201 -9.79 26.90 -18.43
N PRO A 202 -9.55 26.36 -17.23
CA PRO A 202 -10.30 26.75 -16.04
C PRO A 202 -10.22 28.25 -15.73
N ARG A 203 -9.02 28.85 -15.89
CA ARG A 203 -8.78 30.27 -15.60
C ARG A 203 -9.57 31.16 -16.56
N TRP A 204 -9.58 30.81 -17.84
CA TRP A 204 -10.22 31.64 -18.87
C TRP A 204 -11.72 31.37 -18.96
N TRP A 205 -12.18 30.17 -18.65
CA TRP A 205 -13.60 29.87 -18.51
C TRP A 205 -14.27 30.73 -17.42
N GLU A 206 -13.63 30.93 -16.26
CA GLU A 206 -14.14 31.83 -15.20
C GLU A 206 -14.28 33.29 -15.67
N ARG A 207 -13.57 33.67 -16.74
CA ARG A 207 -13.57 35.01 -17.35
C ARG A 207 -14.30 35.04 -18.71
N GLY A 208 -14.84 33.90 -19.13
CA GLY A 208 -15.47 33.70 -20.44
C GLY A 208 -16.95 34.04 -20.44
N PRO A 209 -17.59 34.04 -21.63
CA PRO A 209 -18.96 34.50 -21.80
C PRO A 209 -19.97 33.68 -20.98
N ASP A 210 -19.72 32.37 -20.82
CA ASP A 210 -20.58 31.45 -20.07
C ASP A 210 -20.61 31.72 -18.55
N ALA A 211 -19.59 32.39 -18.01
CA ALA A 211 -19.42 32.59 -16.56
C ALA A 211 -19.94 33.94 -16.04
N ALA A 212 -20.63 34.72 -16.90
CA ALA A 212 -21.09 36.09 -16.61
C ALA A 212 -19.92 36.98 -16.08
N PRO A 213 -18.92 37.28 -16.92
CA PRO A 213 -17.67 37.86 -16.48
C PRO A 213 -17.88 39.29 -15.95
N GLN A 214 -17.35 39.58 -14.77
CA GLN A 214 -17.44 40.91 -14.15
C GLN A 214 -16.35 41.89 -14.62
N GLY A 215 -15.48 41.49 -15.54
CA GLY A 215 -14.29 42.26 -15.92
C GLY A 215 -14.09 42.37 -17.44
N PRO A 216 -13.20 43.27 -17.87
CA PRO A 216 -12.95 43.60 -19.27
C PRO A 216 -12.06 42.56 -19.98
N TRP A 217 -12.18 41.27 -19.64
CA TRP A 217 -11.36 40.22 -20.23
C TRP A 217 -11.95 39.80 -21.58
N ALA A 218 -11.13 39.78 -22.62
CA ALA A 218 -11.51 39.27 -23.94
C ALA A 218 -11.05 37.81 -24.06
N THR A 219 -12.00 36.88 -24.08
CA THR A 219 -11.80 35.44 -24.32
C THR A 219 -13.10 34.81 -24.82
N GLU A 220 -13.01 33.85 -25.72
CA GLU A 220 -14.09 33.01 -26.25
C GLU A 220 -14.14 31.64 -25.55
N VAL A 221 -13.30 31.41 -24.54
CA VAL A 221 -13.28 30.14 -23.79
C VAL A 221 -14.60 29.89 -23.08
N THR A 222 -15.28 28.82 -23.49
CA THR A 222 -16.58 28.36 -22.95
C THR A 222 -16.46 27.06 -22.16
N GLY A 223 -17.53 26.69 -21.44
CA GLY A 223 -17.60 25.42 -20.73
C GLY A 223 -17.61 24.20 -21.68
N GLN A 224 -17.86 24.41 -22.97
CA GLN A 224 -17.77 23.35 -23.98
C GLN A 224 -16.32 22.90 -24.17
N HIS A 225 -15.34 23.83 -24.17
CA HIS A 225 -13.92 23.51 -24.29
C HIS A 225 -13.43 22.62 -23.14
N LEU A 226 -13.82 22.95 -21.90
CA LEU A 226 -13.51 22.15 -20.71
C LEU A 226 -14.07 20.72 -20.82
N ASN A 227 -15.33 20.62 -21.26
CA ASN A 227 -16.02 19.35 -21.39
C ASN A 227 -15.44 18.50 -22.53
N ALA A 228 -15.12 19.12 -23.66
CA ALA A 228 -14.46 18.47 -24.79
C ALA A 228 -13.07 17.94 -24.41
N LEU A 229 -12.24 18.75 -23.75
CA LEU A 229 -10.92 18.34 -23.30
C LEU A 229 -11.00 17.14 -22.34
N LEU A 230 -11.90 17.18 -21.36
CA LEU A 230 -12.09 16.06 -20.44
C LEU A 230 -12.60 14.81 -21.15
N GLY A 231 -13.51 14.96 -22.12
CA GLY A 231 -13.98 13.86 -22.98
C GLY A 231 -12.83 13.22 -23.77
N HIS A 232 -11.96 14.03 -24.38
CA HIS A 232 -10.76 13.53 -25.07
C HIS A 232 -9.80 12.80 -24.12
N ILE A 233 -9.57 13.32 -22.91
CA ILE A 233 -8.74 12.66 -21.89
C ILE A 233 -9.33 11.29 -21.51
N LEU A 234 -10.63 11.22 -21.23
CA LEU A 234 -11.29 9.96 -20.91
C LEU A 234 -11.21 8.97 -22.08
N ARG A 235 -11.36 9.44 -23.33
CA ARG A 235 -11.21 8.60 -24.52
C ARG A 235 -9.77 8.09 -24.69
N ILE A 236 -8.76 8.92 -24.43
CA ILE A 236 -7.35 8.51 -24.39
C ILE A 236 -7.13 7.41 -23.34
N VAL A 237 -7.70 7.56 -22.14
CA VAL A 237 -7.67 6.53 -21.10
C VAL A 237 -8.31 5.23 -21.61
N VAL A 238 -9.52 5.29 -22.17
CA VAL A 238 -10.24 4.13 -22.72
C VAL A 238 -9.42 3.37 -23.76
N ASN A 239 -8.78 4.10 -24.68
CA ASN A 239 -8.04 3.50 -25.79
C ASN A 239 -6.77 2.77 -25.34
N ASN A 240 -6.25 3.11 -24.15
CA ASN A 240 -5.00 2.55 -23.62
C ASN A 240 -5.20 1.56 -22.46
N LEU A 241 -6.46 1.23 -22.12
CA LEU A 241 -6.76 0.22 -21.10
C LEU A 241 -6.17 -1.14 -21.50
N GLY A 242 -5.38 -1.73 -20.61
CA GLY A 242 -4.78 -3.05 -20.81
C GLY A 242 -3.50 -3.09 -21.64
N ILE A 243 -2.96 -1.94 -22.05
CA ILE A 243 -1.67 -1.89 -22.77
C ILE A 243 -0.54 -1.78 -21.76
N ASP A 244 0.39 -2.74 -21.71
CA ASP A 244 1.44 -2.80 -20.68
C ASP A 244 2.37 -1.57 -20.67
N GLU A 245 2.75 -1.06 -21.84
CA GLU A 245 3.69 0.06 -21.98
C GLU A 245 3.11 1.42 -21.56
N ALA A 246 1.80 1.49 -21.29
CA ALA A 246 1.09 2.73 -20.98
C ALA A 246 1.25 3.22 -19.52
N SER A 247 2.43 3.05 -18.92
CA SER A 247 2.75 3.47 -17.54
C SER A 247 2.61 4.97 -17.27
N TRP A 248 2.59 5.79 -18.33
CA TRP A 248 2.41 7.24 -18.28
C TRP A 248 0.97 7.67 -17.92
N MET A 249 -0.04 6.80 -18.09
CA MET A 249 -1.47 7.13 -17.89
C MET A 249 -1.80 7.62 -16.48
N LYS A 250 -1.05 7.16 -15.47
CA LYS A 250 -1.20 7.61 -14.07
C LYS A 250 -1.10 9.13 -13.90
N ARG A 251 -0.44 9.84 -14.83
CA ARG A 251 -0.30 11.30 -14.81
C ARG A 251 -1.52 12.04 -15.35
N LEU A 252 -2.33 11.41 -16.22
CA LEU A 252 -3.52 12.05 -16.81
C LEU A 252 -4.52 12.51 -15.74
N ALA A 253 -4.70 11.69 -14.71
CA ALA A 253 -5.52 12.01 -13.55
C ALA A 253 -5.08 13.31 -12.85
N VAL A 254 -3.76 13.50 -12.70
CA VAL A 254 -3.17 14.68 -12.09
C VAL A 254 -3.37 15.90 -12.98
N PHE A 255 -3.16 15.75 -14.30
CA PHE A 255 -3.32 16.83 -15.26
C PHE A 255 -4.77 17.33 -15.33
N ALA A 256 -5.75 16.42 -15.36
CA ALA A 256 -7.16 16.77 -15.50
C ALA A 256 -7.82 17.24 -14.19
N GLN A 257 -7.14 17.16 -13.04
CA GLN A 257 -7.69 17.58 -11.75
C GLN A 257 -8.33 18.99 -11.76
N PRO A 258 -7.75 20.02 -12.42
CA PRO A 258 -8.36 21.36 -12.46
C PRO A 258 -9.69 21.42 -13.23
N ILE A 259 -9.85 20.60 -14.29
CA ILE A 259 -11.01 20.67 -15.20
C ILE A 259 -12.19 19.78 -14.75
N VAL A 260 -11.91 18.66 -14.06
CA VAL A 260 -12.95 17.68 -13.67
C VAL A 260 -14.01 18.30 -12.77
N SER A 261 -13.62 19.27 -11.95
CA SER A 261 -14.55 19.99 -11.07
C SER A 261 -15.64 20.79 -11.83
N LYS A 262 -15.53 20.91 -13.15
CA LYS A 262 -16.46 21.65 -14.03
C LYS A 262 -17.07 20.75 -15.11
N ALA A 263 -16.93 19.43 -14.97
CA ALA A 263 -17.47 18.44 -15.90
C ALA A 263 -19.00 18.55 -16.01
N ARG A 264 -19.54 18.46 -17.24
CA ARG A 264 -20.99 18.47 -17.46
C ARG A 264 -21.59 17.06 -17.27
N PRO A 265 -22.89 16.96 -16.91
CA PRO A 265 -23.57 15.68 -16.69
C PRO A 265 -23.49 14.68 -17.85
N GLU A 266 -23.40 15.18 -19.09
CA GLU A 266 -23.34 14.39 -20.32
C GLU A 266 -22.15 13.40 -20.36
N LEU A 267 -21.06 13.71 -19.66
CA LEU A 267 -19.86 12.87 -19.61
C LEU A 267 -20.09 11.56 -18.85
N LEU A 268 -21.09 11.49 -17.96
CA LEU A 268 -21.41 10.27 -17.22
C LEU A 268 -21.75 9.14 -18.17
N ARG A 269 -22.77 9.35 -19.02
CA ARG A 269 -23.27 8.35 -19.95
C ARG A 269 -22.33 8.11 -21.13
N SER A 270 -21.72 9.17 -21.64
CA SER A 270 -20.90 9.09 -22.86
C SER A 270 -19.47 8.57 -22.63
N HIS A 271 -18.87 8.84 -21.47
CA HIS A 271 -17.46 8.52 -21.21
C HIS A 271 -17.25 7.69 -19.94
N PHE A 272 -17.71 8.14 -18.77
CA PHE A 272 -17.42 7.44 -17.50
C PHE A 272 -18.00 6.02 -17.45
N ILE A 273 -19.29 5.85 -17.79
CA ILE A 273 -19.96 4.54 -17.77
C ILE A 273 -19.29 3.56 -18.74
N PRO A 274 -19.07 3.88 -20.03
CA PRO A 274 -18.38 2.98 -20.94
C PRO A 274 -16.95 2.63 -20.49
N THR A 275 -16.21 3.60 -19.93
CA THR A 275 -14.85 3.38 -19.44
C THR A 275 -14.83 2.41 -18.27
N LEU A 276 -15.67 2.65 -17.26
CA LEU A 276 -15.77 1.79 -16.10
C LEU A 276 -16.30 0.40 -16.46
N GLY A 277 -17.24 0.31 -17.40
CA GLY A 277 -17.76 -0.97 -17.89
C GLY A 277 -16.67 -1.86 -18.51
N ARG A 278 -15.70 -1.28 -19.24
CA ARG A 278 -14.52 -2.02 -19.75
C ARG A 278 -13.59 -2.47 -18.61
N LEU A 279 -13.29 -1.58 -17.66
CA LEU A 279 -12.47 -1.90 -16.49
C LEU A 279 -13.09 -3.00 -15.63
N ARG A 280 -14.40 -2.93 -15.40
CA ARG A 280 -15.16 -3.94 -14.66
C ARG A 280 -15.09 -5.31 -15.32
N LYS A 281 -15.29 -5.37 -16.64
CA LYS A 281 -15.17 -6.62 -17.40
C LYS A 281 -13.76 -7.21 -17.30
N ARG A 282 -12.72 -6.38 -17.40
CA ARG A 282 -11.33 -6.83 -17.22
C ARG A 282 -11.07 -7.31 -15.79
N ALA A 283 -11.52 -6.57 -14.78
CA ALA A 283 -11.38 -6.97 -13.38
C ALA A 283 -12.03 -8.34 -13.12
N GLY A 284 -13.24 -8.56 -13.62
CA GLY A 284 -13.92 -9.85 -13.51
C GLY A 284 -13.16 -10.98 -14.22
N LYS A 285 -12.61 -10.71 -15.41
CA LYS A 285 -11.79 -11.68 -16.15
C LYS A 285 -10.55 -12.10 -15.37
N VAL A 286 -9.74 -11.15 -14.89
CA VAL A 286 -8.48 -11.43 -14.18
C VAL A 286 -8.75 -12.19 -12.87
N VAL A 287 -9.82 -11.84 -12.15
CA VAL A 287 -10.21 -12.57 -10.93
C VAL A 287 -10.73 -13.98 -11.25
N ALA A 288 -11.43 -14.18 -12.37
CA ALA A 288 -11.85 -15.52 -12.79
C ALA A 288 -10.64 -16.40 -13.16
N GLU A 289 -9.64 -15.83 -13.85
CA GLU A 289 -8.37 -16.51 -14.16
C GLU A 289 -7.59 -16.87 -12.88
N GLU A 290 -7.58 -15.99 -11.87
CA GLU A 290 -6.99 -16.27 -10.55
C GLU A 290 -7.68 -17.46 -9.85
N GLU A 291 -9.02 -17.49 -9.83
CA GLU A 291 -9.76 -18.59 -9.22
C GLU A 291 -9.59 -19.90 -9.99
N GLN A 292 -9.52 -19.85 -11.32
CA GLN A 292 -9.24 -21.02 -12.15
C GLN A 292 -7.85 -21.58 -11.85
N LEU A 293 -6.81 -20.73 -11.81
CA LEU A 293 -5.45 -21.16 -11.49
C LEU A 293 -5.37 -21.77 -10.08
N ARG A 294 -6.17 -21.29 -9.13
CA ARG A 294 -6.25 -21.85 -7.78
C ARG A 294 -6.80 -23.27 -7.75
N LEU A 295 -7.63 -23.66 -8.73
CA LEU A 295 -8.21 -24.99 -8.87
C LEU A 295 -7.29 -25.95 -9.64
N GLU A 296 -6.43 -25.43 -10.51
CA GLU A 296 -5.45 -26.16 -11.31
C GLU A 296 -4.15 -26.39 -10.49
N GLY A 297 -3.62 -27.61 -10.46
CA GLY A 297 -2.52 -28.00 -9.55
C GLY A 297 -1.15 -27.35 -9.83
N LYS A 298 -0.20 -27.52 -8.90
CA LYS A 298 1.04 -26.72 -8.74
C LYS A 298 2.12 -26.78 -9.86
N ALA A 299 2.10 -27.71 -10.80
CA ALA A 299 3.29 -27.95 -11.64
C ALA A 299 3.50 -26.92 -12.77
N GLU A 300 2.43 -26.31 -13.30
CA GLU A 300 2.47 -25.20 -14.28
C GLU A 300 2.06 -23.85 -13.65
N ALA A 301 1.92 -23.81 -12.32
CA ALA A 301 1.27 -22.70 -11.62
C ALA A 301 2.15 -21.45 -11.45
N GLU A 302 3.48 -21.56 -11.43
CA GLU A 302 4.36 -20.41 -11.15
C GLU A 302 4.38 -19.36 -12.27
N ASP A 303 4.51 -19.79 -13.54
CA ASP A 303 4.51 -18.88 -14.69
C ASP A 303 3.12 -18.24 -14.89
N ALA A 304 2.05 -19.02 -14.67
CA ALA A 304 0.68 -18.52 -14.71
C ALA A 304 0.40 -17.54 -13.56
N GLU A 305 0.93 -17.78 -12.35
CA GLU A 305 0.79 -16.87 -11.20
C GLU A 305 1.50 -15.52 -11.46
N LEU A 306 2.66 -15.55 -12.12
CA LEU A 306 3.36 -14.33 -12.55
C LEU A 306 2.53 -13.53 -13.56
N LEU A 307 1.95 -14.20 -14.57
CA LEU A 307 1.10 -13.55 -15.57
C LEU A 307 -0.12 -12.87 -14.94
N ILE A 308 -0.81 -13.57 -14.03
CA ILE A 308 -1.98 -13.02 -13.33
C ILE A 308 -1.59 -11.79 -12.49
N ARG A 309 -0.42 -11.82 -11.84
CA ARG A 309 0.09 -10.67 -11.09
C ARG A 309 0.35 -9.48 -12.00
N ASP A 310 0.91 -9.71 -13.18
CA ASP A 310 1.19 -8.63 -14.14
C ASP A 310 -0.12 -8.04 -14.70
N GLU A 311 -1.13 -8.87 -14.98
CA GLU A 311 -2.48 -8.40 -15.32
C GLU A 311 -3.12 -7.56 -14.21
N PHE A 312 -2.97 -7.97 -12.94
CA PHE A 312 -3.42 -7.14 -11.80
C PHE A 312 -2.67 -5.81 -11.71
N SER A 313 -1.38 -5.77 -12.01
CA SER A 313 -0.58 -4.53 -12.02
C SER A 313 -1.10 -3.54 -13.07
N VAL A 314 -1.38 -4.04 -14.27
CA VAL A 314 -1.99 -3.26 -15.37
C VAL A 314 -3.39 -2.79 -14.99
N LEU A 315 -4.21 -3.67 -14.40
CA LEU A 315 -5.55 -3.33 -13.92
C LEU A 315 -5.51 -2.23 -12.85
N CYS A 316 -4.62 -2.33 -11.86
CA CYS A 316 -4.44 -1.32 -10.83
C CYS A 316 -4.05 0.04 -11.43
N ARG A 317 -3.11 0.05 -12.39
CA ARG A 317 -2.76 1.29 -13.11
C ARG A 317 -3.98 1.91 -13.80
N ASP A 318 -4.75 1.11 -14.50
CA ASP A 318 -5.89 1.59 -15.29
C ASP A 318 -7.01 2.11 -14.39
N LEU A 319 -7.27 1.44 -13.25
CA LEU A 319 -8.18 1.94 -12.21
C LEU A 319 -7.68 3.26 -11.61
N TYR A 320 -6.38 3.39 -11.33
CA TYR A 320 -5.78 4.61 -10.78
C TYR A 320 -5.67 5.75 -11.81
N ALA A 321 -5.82 5.48 -13.11
CA ALA A 321 -5.99 6.51 -14.13
C ALA A 321 -7.41 7.08 -14.14
N LEU A 322 -8.45 6.25 -13.89
CA LEU A 322 -9.85 6.67 -13.92
C LEU A 322 -10.37 7.17 -12.56
N TYR A 323 -10.09 6.45 -11.47
CA TYR A 323 -10.75 6.65 -10.17
C TYR A 323 -10.55 8.05 -9.58
N PRO A 324 -9.38 8.71 -9.69
CA PRO A 324 -9.24 10.11 -9.28
C PRO A 324 -10.22 11.05 -9.99
N LEU A 325 -10.45 10.84 -11.30
CA LEU A 325 -11.40 11.63 -12.10
C LEU A 325 -12.83 11.32 -11.67
N LEU A 326 -13.14 10.04 -11.48
CA LEU A 326 -14.46 9.59 -11.07
C LEU A 326 -14.85 10.10 -9.68
N ILE A 327 -13.95 10.01 -8.69
CA ILE A 327 -14.19 10.52 -7.32
C ILE A 327 -14.59 11.99 -7.37
N ARG A 328 -13.85 12.80 -8.14
CA ARG A 328 -14.11 14.24 -8.27
C ARG A 328 -15.43 14.53 -8.98
N TYR A 329 -15.72 13.78 -10.03
CA TYR A 329 -16.99 13.89 -10.75
C TYR A 329 -18.19 13.57 -9.85
N VAL A 330 -18.09 12.48 -9.09
CA VAL A 330 -19.13 12.04 -8.14
C VAL A 330 -19.33 13.09 -7.04
N ASP A 331 -18.26 13.63 -6.45
CA ASP A 331 -18.37 14.67 -5.41
C ASP A 331 -19.18 15.88 -5.87
N ASN A 332 -19.00 16.30 -7.11
CA ASN A 332 -19.73 17.41 -7.71
C ASN A 332 -21.21 17.12 -7.99
N SER A 333 -21.52 15.91 -8.47
CA SER A 333 -22.88 15.54 -8.88
C SER A 333 -23.72 14.91 -7.76
N ARG A 334 -23.09 14.45 -6.67
CA ARG A 334 -23.75 13.70 -5.59
C ARG A 334 -24.95 14.43 -4.99
N ALA A 335 -24.84 15.72 -4.72
CA ALA A 335 -25.95 16.47 -4.11
C ALA A 335 -27.20 16.42 -5.00
N LYS A 336 -27.03 16.52 -6.33
CA LYS A 336 -28.11 16.43 -7.30
C LYS A 336 -28.69 15.02 -7.38
N TRP A 337 -27.85 13.98 -7.41
CA TRP A 337 -28.32 12.58 -7.48
C TRP A 337 -29.03 12.09 -6.22
N LEU A 338 -28.78 12.74 -5.08
CA LEU A 338 -29.51 12.44 -3.84
C LEU A 338 -30.90 13.09 -3.82
N THR A 339 -31.07 14.23 -4.48
CA THR A 339 -32.37 14.92 -4.58
C THR A 339 -33.21 14.45 -5.75
N GLU A 340 -32.57 14.08 -6.87
CA GLU A 340 -33.23 13.63 -8.10
C GLU A 340 -32.68 12.24 -8.47
N PRO A 341 -33.54 11.20 -8.59
CA PRO A 341 -33.09 9.87 -9.00
C PRO A 341 -32.46 9.92 -10.39
N ASN A 342 -31.39 9.14 -10.58
CA ASN A 342 -30.62 9.14 -11.81
C ASN A 342 -30.11 7.72 -12.14
N GLU A 343 -30.70 7.08 -13.15
CA GLU A 343 -30.39 5.70 -13.54
C GLU A 343 -28.91 5.50 -13.91
N ASP A 344 -28.30 6.48 -14.59
CA ASP A 344 -26.88 6.43 -14.95
C ASP A 344 -25.98 6.41 -13.70
N ALA A 345 -26.34 7.14 -12.64
CA ALA A 345 -25.62 7.16 -11.38
C ALA A 345 -25.79 5.85 -10.58
N GLU A 346 -26.97 5.23 -10.66
CA GLU A 346 -27.20 3.89 -10.08
C GLU A 346 -26.39 2.82 -10.79
N GLU A 347 -26.36 2.84 -12.12
CA GLU A 347 -25.55 1.91 -12.90
C GLU A 347 -24.06 2.09 -12.63
N LEU A 348 -23.62 3.34 -12.44
CA LEU A 348 -22.27 3.64 -11.99
C LEU A 348 -21.99 3.02 -10.61
N PHE A 349 -22.93 3.09 -9.65
CA PHE A 349 -22.78 2.45 -8.35
C PHE A 349 -22.64 0.93 -8.48
N ARG A 350 -23.49 0.27 -9.29
CA ARG A 350 -23.41 -1.18 -9.53
C ARG A 350 -22.03 -1.59 -10.04
N MET A 351 -21.52 -0.92 -11.07
CA MET A 351 -20.20 -1.22 -11.64
C MET A 351 -19.04 -0.99 -10.64
N VAL A 352 -19.08 0.11 -9.88
CA VAL A 352 -18.08 0.39 -8.83
C VAL A 352 -18.16 -0.68 -7.73
N GLY A 353 -19.36 -1.07 -7.34
CA GLY A 353 -19.64 -2.13 -6.38
C GLY A 353 -19.05 -3.47 -6.79
N GLU A 354 -19.27 -3.90 -8.03
CA GLU A 354 -18.69 -5.14 -8.58
C GLU A 354 -17.16 -5.12 -8.53
N VAL A 355 -16.50 -4.04 -9.01
CA VAL A 355 -15.04 -3.94 -8.96
C VAL A 355 -14.52 -3.98 -7.53
N PHE A 356 -15.20 -3.31 -6.60
CA PHE A 356 -14.86 -3.38 -5.19
C PHE A 356 -15.00 -4.80 -4.64
N ILE A 357 -16.06 -5.54 -4.99
CA ILE A 357 -16.26 -6.92 -4.54
C ILE A 357 -15.14 -7.82 -5.07
N TYR A 358 -14.77 -7.71 -6.36
CA TYR A 358 -13.63 -8.42 -6.94
C TYR A 358 -12.33 -8.15 -6.16
N TRP A 359 -12.04 -6.88 -5.88
CA TRP A 359 -10.90 -6.48 -5.05
C TRP A 359 -10.99 -7.01 -3.61
N SER A 360 -12.19 -7.01 -3.02
CA SER A 360 -12.38 -7.47 -1.64
C SER A 360 -12.15 -8.98 -1.49
N LYS A 361 -12.55 -9.77 -2.50
CA LYS A 361 -12.43 -11.24 -2.55
C LYS A 361 -10.99 -11.67 -2.88
N SER A 362 -10.35 -11.05 -3.88
CA SER A 362 -8.99 -11.40 -4.30
C SER A 362 -7.90 -10.85 -3.38
N HIS A 363 -7.05 -11.73 -2.84
CA HIS A 363 -5.89 -11.31 -2.06
C HIS A 363 -4.79 -10.69 -2.95
N ASN A 364 -4.58 -11.22 -4.15
CA ASN A 364 -3.57 -10.71 -5.06
C ASN A 364 -3.93 -9.30 -5.55
N PHE A 365 -5.20 -9.04 -5.84
CA PHE A 365 -5.64 -7.71 -6.25
C PHE A 365 -5.40 -6.66 -5.16
N LYS A 366 -5.72 -6.95 -3.90
CA LYS A 366 -5.41 -6.08 -2.75
C LYS A 366 -3.91 -5.80 -2.62
N ARG A 367 -3.10 -6.85 -2.77
CA ARG A 367 -1.63 -6.75 -2.65
C ARG A 367 -1.05 -5.91 -3.79
N GLU A 368 -1.54 -6.10 -5.01
CA GLU A 368 -1.02 -5.40 -6.17
C GLU A 368 -1.43 -3.93 -6.18
N GLU A 369 -2.63 -3.60 -5.70
CA GLU A 369 -3.02 -2.20 -5.46
C GLU A 369 -2.06 -1.52 -4.47
N GLN A 370 -1.74 -2.19 -3.36
CA GLN A 370 -0.78 -1.69 -2.38
C GLN A 370 0.62 -1.52 -3.01
N ASN A 371 1.08 -2.49 -3.80
CA ASN A 371 2.35 -2.40 -4.51
C ASN A 371 2.37 -1.20 -5.44
N PHE A 372 1.31 -1.02 -6.25
CA PHE A 372 1.18 0.07 -7.19
C PHE A 372 1.26 1.44 -6.50
N VAL A 373 0.52 1.65 -5.41
CA VAL A 373 0.55 2.91 -4.63
C VAL A 373 1.94 3.18 -4.07
N VAL A 374 2.59 2.16 -3.51
CA VAL A 374 3.89 2.30 -2.85
C VAL A 374 5.03 2.52 -3.86
N GLN A 375 5.01 1.85 -5.00
CA GLN A 375 6.02 1.98 -6.06
C GLN A 375 5.94 3.34 -6.76
N ASN A 376 4.73 3.84 -6.97
CA ASN A 376 4.49 5.11 -7.66
C ASN A 376 4.42 6.32 -6.71
N GLU A 377 4.64 6.10 -5.40
CA GLU A 377 4.61 7.13 -4.35
C GLU A 377 3.32 7.96 -4.34
N ILE A 378 2.19 7.30 -4.63
CA ILE A 378 0.89 7.96 -4.77
C ILE A 378 0.39 8.40 -3.39
N ASN A 379 0.06 9.68 -3.25
CA ASN A 379 -0.59 10.19 -2.05
C ASN A 379 -2.11 10.11 -2.22
N ASN A 380 -2.73 8.98 -1.88
CA ASN A 380 -4.18 8.82 -2.07
C ASN A 380 -5.01 9.93 -1.38
N MET A 381 -4.53 10.48 -0.26
CA MET A 381 -5.21 11.55 0.45
C MET A 381 -5.32 12.84 -0.37
N SER A 382 -4.35 13.16 -1.25
CA SER A 382 -4.43 14.37 -2.07
C SER A 382 -5.63 14.35 -3.00
N PHE A 383 -6.03 13.17 -3.50
CA PHE A 383 -7.23 13.03 -4.32
C PHE A 383 -8.52 13.16 -3.51
N LEU A 384 -8.50 12.80 -2.22
CA LEU A 384 -9.68 12.81 -1.34
C LEU A 384 -9.96 14.16 -0.68
N THR A 385 -8.95 15.03 -0.47
CA THR A 385 -9.07 16.24 0.37
C THR A 385 -8.99 17.57 -0.38
N ALA A 386 -8.71 17.61 -1.69
CA ALA A 386 -8.40 18.87 -2.40
C ALA A 386 -9.54 19.92 -2.54
N ASP A 387 -10.66 19.79 -1.83
CA ASP A 387 -11.73 20.80 -1.81
C ASP A 387 -11.64 21.83 -0.68
N SER A 388 -10.50 21.96 -0.01
CA SER A 388 -10.28 23.08 0.93
C SER A 388 -9.80 24.36 0.24
N LYS A 389 -10.47 24.80 -0.85
CA LYS A 389 -10.42 26.20 -1.28
C LYS A 389 -11.18 27.05 -0.24
N SER A 390 -10.52 27.45 0.86
CA SER A 390 -10.79 28.71 1.62
C SER A 390 -10.27 28.77 3.07
N LYS A 391 -9.77 27.70 3.71
CA LYS A 391 -9.23 27.80 5.09
C LYS A 391 -8.03 26.87 5.35
N MET A 392 -6.86 27.22 4.82
CA MET A 392 -5.57 26.82 5.41
C MET A 392 -4.57 27.98 5.36
N ALA A 393 -4.94 29.10 5.98
CA ALA A 393 -3.98 30.10 6.46
C ALA A 393 -3.57 29.74 7.91
N LYS A 394 -2.84 28.63 8.06
CA LYS A 394 -1.90 28.36 9.16
C LYS A 394 -1.10 27.10 8.83
N GLY A 395 -0.14 27.26 7.92
CA GLY A 395 0.76 26.20 7.49
C GLY A 395 2.12 26.71 7.07
N GLY A 396 2.54 27.88 7.57
CA GLY A 396 3.94 28.28 7.55
C GLY A 396 4.69 27.46 8.60
N GLY A 397 5.13 26.26 8.23
CA GLY A 397 5.92 25.39 9.11
C GLY A 397 5.61 23.89 8.98
N SER A 398 5.76 23.29 7.80
CA SER A 398 5.87 21.83 7.69
C SER A 398 6.73 21.33 6.52
N GLU A 399 7.58 22.18 5.94
CA GLU A 399 8.66 21.71 5.05
C GLU A 399 9.85 21.09 5.81
N GLN A 400 9.86 21.19 7.15
CA GLN A 400 10.89 20.60 8.00
C GLN A 400 10.57 19.16 8.47
N GLU A 401 9.64 18.47 7.81
CA GLU A 401 9.42 17.01 7.99
C GLU A 401 10.04 16.15 6.88
N ARG A 402 10.82 16.74 5.97
CA ARG A 402 11.42 16.06 4.81
C ARG A 402 12.67 15.21 5.09
N SER A 403 12.89 14.77 6.34
CA SER A 403 14.02 13.87 6.69
C SER A 403 13.65 12.71 7.62
N LYS A 404 12.36 12.40 7.82
CA LYS A 404 11.99 11.08 8.34
C LYS A 404 11.50 10.25 7.16
N LYS A 405 12.31 9.29 6.72
CA LYS A 405 11.89 8.22 5.80
C LYS A 405 10.56 7.67 6.34
N ARG A 406 9.42 8.10 5.77
CA ARG A 406 8.12 7.48 6.02
C ARG A 406 8.33 5.99 5.71
N ARG A 407 8.09 5.14 6.70
CA ARG A 407 8.28 3.70 6.52
C ARG A 407 7.34 3.26 5.39
N ARG A 408 7.79 2.31 4.56
CA ARG A 408 7.04 1.78 3.41
C ARG A 408 5.56 1.42 3.73
N GLY A 409 5.25 1.13 5.00
CA GLY A 409 3.90 0.85 5.51
C GLY A 409 2.99 2.05 5.82
N ASP A 410 3.48 3.29 5.87
CA ASP A 410 2.64 4.49 6.14
C ASP A 410 2.01 5.09 4.87
N ARG A 411 2.39 4.61 3.68
CA ARG A 411 1.93 5.17 2.39
C ARG A 411 0.61 4.58 1.90
N TYR A 412 0.19 3.43 2.44
CA TYR A 412 -1.04 2.76 2.04
C TYR A 412 -1.76 2.22 3.28
N SER A 413 -3.03 2.59 3.38
CA SER A 413 -4.01 1.95 4.25
C SER A 413 -5.20 1.53 3.40
N VAL A 414 -5.83 0.42 3.77
CA VAL A 414 -7.10 -0.03 3.16
C VAL A 414 -8.14 1.10 3.19
N HIS A 415 -8.19 1.90 4.26
CA HIS A 415 -9.11 3.03 4.35
C HIS A 415 -8.80 4.18 3.38
N THR A 416 -7.57 4.27 2.89
CA THR A 416 -7.11 5.27 1.92
C THR A 416 -7.05 4.72 0.49
N SER A 417 -7.40 3.45 0.24
CA SER A 417 -7.48 2.88 -1.10
C SER A 417 -8.43 3.72 -1.97
N LEU A 418 -8.02 4.03 -3.21
CA LEU A 418 -8.92 4.72 -4.15
C LEU A 418 -10.10 3.83 -4.55
N ILE A 419 -9.95 2.50 -4.52
CA ILE A 419 -11.05 1.57 -4.80
C ILE A 419 -12.11 1.66 -3.69
N VAL A 420 -11.68 1.57 -2.43
CA VAL A 420 -12.55 1.75 -1.26
C VAL A 420 -13.16 3.15 -1.22
N ALA A 421 -12.37 4.18 -1.51
CA ALA A 421 -12.84 5.56 -1.49
C ALA A 421 -13.89 5.83 -2.58
N THR A 422 -13.68 5.35 -3.81
CA THR A 422 -14.65 5.50 -4.89
C THR A 422 -15.97 4.83 -4.53
N LEU A 423 -15.94 3.62 -3.95
CA LEU A 423 -17.14 2.97 -3.46
C LEU A 423 -17.84 3.79 -2.38
N LYS A 424 -17.12 4.26 -1.36
CA LYS A 424 -17.70 5.06 -0.27
C LYS A 424 -18.35 6.35 -0.75
N LYS A 425 -17.78 6.98 -1.79
CA LYS A 425 -18.34 8.18 -2.41
C LYS A 425 -19.65 7.89 -3.13
N MET A 426 -19.77 6.70 -3.73
CA MET A 426 -20.99 6.21 -4.39
C MET A 426 -22.01 5.59 -3.42
N LEU A 427 -21.60 5.20 -2.21
CA LEU A 427 -22.45 4.48 -1.26
C LEU A 427 -23.76 5.22 -0.91
N PRO A 428 -23.79 6.56 -0.72
CA PRO A 428 -25.06 7.26 -0.53
C PRO A 428 -26.04 7.09 -1.68
N ILE A 429 -25.55 7.00 -2.93
CA ILE A 429 -26.40 6.76 -4.11
C ILE A 429 -26.95 5.33 -4.05
N GLY A 430 -26.10 4.34 -3.76
CA GLY A 430 -26.54 2.94 -3.62
C GLY A 430 -27.57 2.74 -2.50
N LEU A 431 -27.38 3.39 -1.35
CA LEU A 431 -28.36 3.38 -0.26
C LEU A 431 -29.67 4.08 -0.64
N ASN A 432 -29.59 5.12 -1.48
CA ASN A 432 -30.77 5.83 -1.99
C ASN A 432 -31.60 4.93 -2.92
N MET A 433 -31.02 3.89 -3.53
CA MET A 433 -31.79 2.95 -4.37
C MET A 433 -32.80 2.17 -3.50
N CYS A 434 -32.45 1.83 -2.26
CA CYS A 434 -33.29 1.03 -1.37
C CYS A 434 -34.28 1.89 -0.56
N SER A 435 -35.47 1.33 -0.32
CA SER A 435 -36.45 1.93 0.56
C SER A 435 -36.13 1.61 2.04
N PRO A 436 -36.68 2.36 3.02
CA PRO A 436 -36.60 1.97 4.42
C PRO A 436 -37.21 0.58 4.73
N ALA A 437 -38.15 0.09 3.91
CA ALA A 437 -38.72 -1.25 4.07
C ALA A 437 -37.72 -2.37 3.69
N ASP A 438 -36.69 -2.04 2.90
CA ASP A 438 -35.69 -2.99 2.43
C ASP A 438 -34.63 -3.31 3.50
N GLN A 439 -34.56 -2.54 4.59
CA GLN A 439 -33.51 -2.64 5.60
C GLN A 439 -33.47 -4.03 6.28
N GLU A 440 -34.63 -4.64 6.51
CA GLU A 440 -34.71 -5.99 7.09
C GLU A 440 -34.16 -7.04 6.10
N LEU A 441 -34.53 -6.94 4.82
CA LEU A 441 -34.01 -7.82 3.76
C LEU A 441 -32.50 -7.66 3.56
N ILE A 442 -31.98 -6.42 3.63
CA ILE A 442 -30.54 -6.15 3.56
C ILE A 442 -29.81 -6.84 4.72
N ALA A 443 -30.35 -6.76 5.94
CA ALA A 443 -29.73 -7.40 7.10
C ALA A 443 -29.72 -8.93 6.97
N LEU A 444 -30.81 -9.53 6.49
CA LEU A 444 -30.89 -10.96 6.23
C LEU A 444 -29.91 -11.42 5.15
N ALA A 445 -29.83 -10.71 4.02
CA ALA A 445 -28.89 -11.01 2.94
C ALA A 445 -27.44 -10.93 3.41
N LYS A 446 -27.08 -9.91 4.20
CA LYS A 446 -25.75 -9.82 4.84
C LYS A 446 -25.46 -11.04 5.73
N GLY A 447 -26.45 -11.52 6.46
CA GLY A 447 -26.35 -12.75 7.26
C GLY A 447 -26.04 -13.98 6.40
N ARG A 448 -26.69 -14.12 5.25
CA ARG A 448 -26.42 -15.20 4.28
C ARG A 448 -25.00 -15.10 3.68
N TYR A 449 -24.57 -13.91 3.28
CA TYR A 449 -23.17 -13.72 2.86
C TYR A 449 -22.16 -14.06 3.96
N ALA A 450 -22.48 -13.80 5.24
CA ALA A 450 -21.63 -14.21 6.36
C ALA A 450 -21.52 -15.74 6.51
N LEU A 451 -22.53 -16.49 6.07
CA LEU A 451 -22.53 -17.95 5.99
C LEU A 451 -21.85 -18.48 4.72
N LYS A 452 -21.33 -17.58 3.86
CA LYS A 452 -20.69 -17.89 2.58
C LYS A 452 -21.63 -18.55 1.57
N ASP A 453 -22.92 -18.23 1.63
CA ASP A 453 -23.85 -18.59 0.57
C ASP A 453 -23.45 -17.91 -0.75
N THR A 454 -23.76 -18.56 -1.87
CA THR A 454 -23.55 -18.05 -3.23
C THR A 454 -24.55 -16.95 -3.56
N ASP A 455 -24.23 -16.11 -4.56
CA ASP A 455 -25.13 -15.05 -5.02
C ASP A 455 -26.49 -15.62 -5.49
N GLU A 456 -26.56 -16.83 -6.04
CA GLU A 456 -27.83 -17.45 -6.41
C GLU A 456 -28.68 -17.83 -5.18
N GLU A 457 -28.05 -18.47 -4.19
CA GLU A 457 -28.73 -18.87 -2.95
C GLU A 457 -29.24 -17.66 -2.15
N VAL A 458 -28.49 -16.54 -2.16
CA VAL A 458 -28.94 -15.29 -1.54
C VAL A 458 -30.13 -14.70 -2.30
N ARG A 459 -30.14 -14.77 -3.63
CA ARG A 459 -31.23 -14.27 -4.47
C ARG A 459 -32.52 -15.06 -4.24
N GLU A 460 -32.44 -16.38 -4.26
CA GLU A 460 -33.59 -17.26 -3.97
C GLU A 460 -34.12 -17.00 -2.55
N PHE A 461 -33.24 -16.86 -1.56
CA PHE A 461 -33.62 -16.54 -0.20
C PHE A 461 -34.36 -15.21 -0.09
N LEU A 462 -33.88 -14.17 -0.77
CA LEU A 462 -34.54 -12.86 -0.81
C LEU A 462 -35.91 -12.93 -1.47
N HIS A 463 -36.03 -13.63 -2.59
CA HIS A 463 -37.31 -13.81 -3.29
C HIS A 463 -38.37 -14.45 -2.40
N ASN A 464 -37.98 -15.46 -1.61
CA ASN A 464 -38.88 -16.13 -0.66
C ASN A 464 -39.30 -15.24 0.54
N ASN A 465 -38.54 -14.17 0.84
CA ASN A 465 -38.75 -13.31 2.01
C ASN A 465 -39.29 -11.91 1.69
N LEU A 466 -39.64 -11.61 0.43
CA LEU A 466 -40.18 -10.31 0.00
C LEU A 466 -41.39 -9.83 0.83
N HIS A 467 -42.21 -10.76 1.32
CA HIS A 467 -43.37 -10.49 2.19
C HIS A 467 -43.04 -9.71 3.49
N LEU A 468 -41.77 -9.59 3.87
CA LEU A 468 -41.33 -8.80 5.02
C LEU A 468 -41.41 -7.28 4.77
N GLN A 469 -41.36 -6.81 3.52
CA GLN A 469 -41.51 -5.39 3.19
C GLN A 469 -42.88 -4.84 3.61
N ASP A 470 -43.96 -5.61 3.36
CA ASP A 470 -45.33 -5.23 3.67
C ASP A 470 -45.59 -5.05 5.18
N LYS A 471 -44.80 -5.72 6.04
CA LYS A 471 -44.92 -5.60 7.50
C LYS A 471 -44.36 -4.26 8.01
N VAL A 472 -43.35 -3.71 7.35
CA VAL A 472 -42.70 -2.44 7.74
C VAL A 472 -43.54 -1.25 7.30
N GLU A 473 -44.20 -1.32 6.13
CA GLU A 473 -45.17 -0.29 5.70
C GLU A 473 -46.35 -0.14 6.68
N ASN A 474 -46.75 -1.23 7.32
CA ASN A 474 -47.81 -1.26 8.32
C ASN A 474 -47.38 -0.80 9.72
N THR A 475 -46.08 -0.58 9.95
CA THR A 475 -45.54 -0.15 11.25
C THR A 475 -45.25 1.36 11.22
N GLY A 476 -45.91 2.13 12.09
CA GLY A 476 -45.92 3.61 12.04
C GLY A 476 -44.57 4.33 12.14
N SER A 477 -43.47 3.65 12.50
CA SER A 477 -42.13 4.24 12.63
C SER A 477 -41.47 4.60 11.29
N ALA A 478 -41.80 3.90 10.20
CA ALA A 478 -41.24 4.15 8.86
C ALA A 478 -42.09 5.12 8.02
N ARG A 479 -43.30 5.47 8.48
CA ARG A 479 -44.30 6.21 7.71
C ARG A 479 -43.88 7.65 7.36
N TRP A 480 -43.16 8.31 8.26
CA TRP A 480 -42.64 9.67 8.00
C TRP A 480 -41.43 9.66 7.07
N GLN A 481 -40.59 8.61 7.10
CA GLN A 481 -39.48 8.43 6.16
C GLN A 481 -40.02 8.17 4.75
N MET A 482 -41.04 7.31 4.63
CA MET A 482 -41.74 7.06 3.37
C MET A 482 -42.45 8.32 2.83
N ALA A 483 -42.99 9.17 3.70
CA ALA A 483 -43.55 10.46 3.29
C ALA A 483 -42.48 11.43 2.75
N LEU A 484 -41.27 11.40 3.31
CA LEU A 484 -40.12 12.19 2.86
C LEU A 484 -39.60 11.72 1.50
N VAL A 485 -39.54 10.40 1.29
CA VAL A 485 -39.17 9.78 0.01
C VAL A 485 -40.20 10.08 -1.08
N ARG A 486 -41.50 10.06 -0.75
CA ARG A 486 -42.57 10.51 -1.66
C ARG A 486 -42.48 12.01 -1.99
N GLN A 487 -42.16 12.86 -1.01
CA GLN A 487 -41.94 14.29 -1.24
C GLN A 487 -40.71 14.59 -2.11
N ALA A 488 -39.76 13.66 -2.24
CA ALA A 488 -38.58 13.77 -3.10
C ALA A 488 -38.87 13.40 -4.58
N GLY A 489 -40.14 13.30 -4.99
CA GLY A 489 -40.52 13.10 -6.39
C GLY A 489 -40.44 11.65 -6.87
N ARG A 490 -40.36 10.67 -5.96
CA ARG A 490 -40.51 9.24 -6.28
C ARG A 490 -41.98 8.86 -6.34
N ASP A 491 -42.68 9.34 -7.37
CA ASP A 491 -43.92 8.69 -7.80
C ASP A 491 -43.51 7.48 -8.64
N GLU A 492 -43.30 6.33 -7.99
CA GLU A 492 -42.96 5.09 -8.71
C GLU A 492 -44.21 4.23 -8.92
N ASP A 493 -44.39 3.80 -10.18
CA ASP A 493 -45.05 2.53 -10.48
C ASP A 493 -44.37 1.43 -9.64
N PRO A 494 -45.11 0.43 -9.13
CA PRO A 494 -44.52 -0.61 -8.30
C PRO A 494 -43.43 -1.38 -9.07
N ASP A 495 -42.19 -1.28 -8.59
CA ASP A 495 -41.07 -2.11 -9.06
C ASP A 495 -41.48 -3.58 -9.10
N SER A 496 -41.06 -4.30 -10.14
CA SER A 496 -41.22 -5.76 -10.16
C SER A 496 -40.47 -6.41 -8.98
N PRO A 497 -41.00 -7.50 -8.40
CA PRO A 497 -40.35 -8.18 -7.28
C PRO A 497 -38.91 -8.61 -7.61
N GLU A 498 -38.62 -8.94 -8.87
CA GLU A 498 -37.28 -9.27 -9.34
C GLU A 498 -36.31 -8.06 -9.29
N GLN A 499 -36.77 -6.85 -9.64
CA GLN A 499 -35.96 -5.63 -9.55
C GLN A 499 -35.63 -5.29 -8.09
N VAL A 500 -36.61 -5.44 -7.19
CA VAL A 500 -36.43 -5.25 -5.76
C VAL A 500 -35.38 -6.21 -5.21
N VAL A 501 -35.52 -7.52 -5.49
CA VAL A 501 -34.55 -8.54 -5.04
C VAL A 501 -33.16 -8.24 -5.57
N ARG A 502 -33.04 -7.93 -6.86
CA ARG A 502 -31.75 -7.61 -7.50
C ARG A 502 -31.09 -6.41 -6.82
N ARG A 503 -31.82 -5.31 -6.65
CA ARG A 503 -31.30 -4.10 -6.00
C ARG A 503 -30.85 -4.36 -4.56
N VAL A 504 -31.68 -5.04 -3.76
CA VAL A 504 -31.37 -5.39 -2.37
C VAL A 504 -30.14 -6.29 -2.30
N GLN A 505 -30.03 -7.25 -3.21
CA GLN A 505 -28.87 -8.13 -3.32
C GLN A 505 -27.58 -7.34 -3.64
N GLU A 506 -27.62 -6.45 -4.63
CA GLU A 506 -26.48 -5.62 -5.05
C GLU A 506 -25.97 -4.75 -3.89
N VAL A 507 -26.88 -4.05 -3.20
CA VAL A 507 -26.52 -3.18 -2.06
C VAL A 507 -26.04 -3.99 -0.86
N SER A 508 -26.69 -5.12 -0.54
CA SER A 508 -26.30 -5.97 0.60
C SER A 508 -24.93 -6.62 0.41
N ALA A 509 -24.59 -7.08 -0.80
CA ALA A 509 -23.26 -7.62 -1.11
C ALA A 509 -22.16 -6.58 -0.88
N VAL A 510 -22.36 -5.36 -1.39
CA VAL A 510 -21.43 -4.23 -1.21
C VAL A 510 -21.26 -3.91 0.27
N LEU A 511 -22.37 -3.78 1.02
CA LEU A 511 -22.33 -3.46 2.45
C LEU A 511 -21.63 -4.55 3.27
N TYR A 512 -21.90 -5.82 2.98
CA TYR A 512 -21.22 -6.95 3.63
C TYR A 512 -19.71 -6.88 3.42
N HIS A 513 -19.25 -6.77 2.16
CA HIS A 513 -17.83 -6.74 1.84
C HIS A 513 -17.13 -5.47 2.35
N LEU A 514 -17.83 -4.33 2.40
CA LEU A 514 -17.33 -3.09 3.01
C LEU A 514 -17.13 -3.25 4.52
N GLU A 515 -18.10 -3.83 5.23
CA GLU A 515 -17.99 -4.10 6.67
C GLU A 515 -16.82 -5.04 6.99
N GLN A 516 -16.63 -6.11 6.21
CA GLN A 516 -15.46 -7.00 6.37
C GLN A 516 -14.12 -6.27 6.12
N THR A 517 -14.12 -5.28 5.24
CA THR A 517 -12.92 -4.51 4.88
C THR A 517 -12.57 -3.45 5.94
N GLU A 518 -13.57 -2.78 6.52
CA GLU A 518 -13.37 -1.74 7.54
C GLU A 518 -13.19 -2.30 8.95
N HIS A 519 -13.86 -3.41 9.22
CA HIS A 519 -13.82 -4.13 10.48
C HIS A 519 -13.39 -5.56 10.22
N PRO A 520 -12.15 -5.79 9.72
CA PRO A 520 -11.65 -7.14 9.65
C PRO A 520 -11.79 -7.70 11.06
N TYR A 521 -12.54 -8.81 11.19
CA TYR A 521 -12.71 -9.49 12.47
C TYR A 521 -11.35 -9.47 13.16
N LYS A 522 -11.32 -9.10 14.44
CA LYS A 522 -10.13 -9.21 15.28
C LYS A 522 -9.80 -10.70 15.48
N SER A 523 -9.61 -11.44 14.39
CA SER A 523 -8.82 -12.64 14.30
C SER A 523 -7.52 -12.28 14.95
N LYS A 524 -7.36 -12.79 16.18
CA LYS A 524 -6.16 -13.24 16.92
C LYS A 524 -4.76 -12.90 16.35
N LYS A 525 -4.54 -11.86 15.55
CA LYS A 525 -3.25 -11.37 15.05
C LYS A 525 -2.41 -10.80 16.20
N ALA A 526 -3.07 -10.39 17.29
CA ALA A 526 -2.39 -10.10 18.54
C ALA A 526 -1.71 -11.33 19.19
N VAL A 527 -2.07 -12.56 18.78
CA VAL A 527 -1.40 -13.79 19.24
C VAL A 527 -0.04 -13.97 18.56
N TRP A 528 0.10 -13.59 17.27
CA TRP A 528 1.38 -13.68 16.55
C TRP A 528 2.46 -12.73 17.08
N HIS A 529 2.08 -11.60 17.68
CA HIS A 529 3.04 -10.70 18.35
C HIS A 529 3.62 -11.29 19.66
N LYS A 530 3.09 -12.41 20.15
CA LYS A 530 3.53 -13.12 21.36
C LYS A 530 4.26 -14.43 21.10
N LEU A 531 4.61 -14.81 19.86
CA LEU A 531 5.38 -16.04 19.62
C LEU A 531 6.89 -15.93 19.96
N LEU A 532 7.40 -14.72 20.16
CA LEU A 532 8.80 -14.49 20.55
C LEU A 532 8.86 -13.75 21.89
N SER A 533 9.04 -14.52 22.96
CA SER A 533 9.48 -14.02 24.26
C SER A 533 10.66 -13.05 24.07
N LYS A 534 10.70 -11.96 24.84
CA LYS A 534 11.85 -11.04 24.91
C LYS A 534 13.17 -11.79 25.14
N GLN A 535 13.13 -12.98 25.74
CA GLN A 535 14.27 -13.89 25.93
C GLN A 535 14.84 -14.40 24.60
N ARG A 536 13.99 -14.88 23.67
CA ARG A 536 14.44 -15.48 22.40
C ARG A 536 14.99 -14.44 21.41
N ARG A 537 14.56 -13.17 21.52
CA ARG A 537 15.20 -12.04 20.81
C ARG A 537 16.66 -11.78 21.27
N ARG A 538 17.09 -12.29 22.44
CA ARG A 538 18.51 -12.29 22.85
C ARG A 538 19.32 -13.41 22.20
N GLY A 539 18.69 -14.34 21.48
CA GLY A 539 19.36 -15.31 20.60
C GLY A 539 20.13 -14.67 19.44
N VAL A 540 20.04 -13.35 19.27
CA VAL A 540 20.94 -12.57 18.40
C VAL A 540 22.41 -12.67 18.86
N ALA A 541 22.66 -13.06 20.11
CA ALA A 541 24.00 -13.43 20.57
C ALA A 541 24.59 -14.63 19.80
N CYS A 542 23.75 -15.56 19.29
CA CYS A 542 24.21 -16.69 18.48
C CYS A 542 24.87 -16.23 17.17
N PHE A 543 24.38 -15.13 16.56
CA PHE A 543 25.02 -14.52 15.38
C PHE A 543 26.34 -13.80 15.70
N ARG A 544 26.63 -13.55 16.98
CA ARG A 544 27.90 -12.97 17.44
C ARG A 544 28.87 -14.03 17.98
N MET A 545 28.55 -15.31 17.83
CA MET A 545 29.44 -16.37 18.30
C MET A 545 30.77 -16.31 17.55
N THR A 546 31.85 -16.33 18.32
CA THR A 546 33.20 -16.47 17.77
C THR A 546 33.36 -17.91 17.28
N PRO A 547 33.72 -18.13 16.01
CA PRO A 547 33.91 -19.48 15.50
C PRO A 547 35.12 -20.13 16.19
N LEU A 548 35.09 -21.47 16.33
CA LEU A 548 36.08 -22.24 17.07
C LEU A 548 37.52 -21.96 16.63
N TYR A 549 37.73 -21.78 15.31
CA TYR A 549 39.06 -21.48 14.73
C TYR A 549 39.63 -20.11 15.13
N ASN A 550 38.81 -19.19 15.62
CA ASN A 550 39.23 -17.86 16.07
C ASN A 550 39.33 -17.75 17.60
N LEU A 551 39.09 -18.84 18.36
CA LEU A 551 39.26 -18.82 19.81
C LEU A 551 40.75 -18.89 20.19
N PRO A 552 41.19 -18.19 21.25
CA PRO A 552 42.53 -18.39 21.81
C PRO A 552 42.77 -19.85 22.16
N ARG A 553 43.94 -20.40 21.79
CA ARG A 553 44.27 -21.83 21.92
C ARG A 553 43.97 -22.39 23.32
N HIS A 554 44.31 -21.67 24.38
CA HIS A 554 44.04 -22.09 25.77
C HIS A 554 42.56 -22.24 26.10
N ARG A 555 41.67 -21.39 25.53
CA ARG A 555 40.21 -21.51 25.74
C ARG A 555 39.63 -22.70 25.01
N ALA A 556 40.09 -22.96 23.79
CA ALA A 556 39.67 -24.13 23.04
C ALA A 556 40.09 -25.43 23.75
N CYS A 557 41.31 -25.48 24.31
CA CYS A 557 41.78 -26.60 25.12
C CYS A 557 40.91 -26.83 26.37
N ASN A 558 40.51 -25.78 27.09
CA ASN A 558 39.64 -25.95 28.28
C ASN A 558 38.25 -26.47 27.92
N MET A 559 37.65 -25.96 26.83
CA MET A 559 36.36 -26.47 26.34
C MET A 559 36.46 -27.94 25.92
N PHE A 560 37.56 -28.31 25.25
CA PHE A 560 37.83 -29.69 24.87
C PHE A 560 37.97 -30.60 26.09
N LEU A 561 38.80 -30.24 27.07
CA LEU A 561 39.03 -31.06 28.28
C LEU A 561 37.74 -31.30 29.07
N GLU A 562 36.88 -30.29 29.20
CA GLU A 562 35.59 -30.44 29.88
C GLU A 562 34.67 -31.42 29.13
N SER A 563 34.57 -31.25 27.80
CA SER A 563 33.78 -32.16 26.97
C SER A 563 34.34 -33.60 26.98
N TYR A 564 35.66 -33.75 26.98
CA TYR A 564 36.32 -35.05 27.04
C TYR A 564 36.09 -35.74 28.39
N ARG A 565 36.19 -35.00 29.50
CA ARG A 565 35.90 -35.53 30.83
C ARG A 565 34.46 -36.04 30.95
N LEU A 566 33.48 -35.27 30.47
CA LEU A 566 32.06 -35.61 30.62
C LEU A 566 31.59 -36.68 29.62
N SER A 567 32.03 -36.61 28.37
CA SER A 567 31.55 -37.51 27.32
C SER A 567 32.37 -38.80 27.18
N TRP A 568 33.62 -38.81 27.62
CA TRP A 568 34.51 -39.98 27.49
C TRP A 568 34.85 -40.56 28.86
N LEU A 569 35.55 -39.81 29.71
CA LEU A 569 36.06 -40.36 30.98
C LEU A 569 34.95 -40.74 31.97
N ALA A 570 33.87 -39.96 32.05
CA ALA A 570 32.76 -40.27 32.94
C ALA A 570 31.95 -41.50 32.49
N ARG A 571 31.98 -41.82 31.19
CA ARG A 571 31.33 -43.02 30.63
C ARG A 571 32.21 -44.27 30.74
N GLU A 572 33.52 -44.10 30.85
CA GLU A 572 34.50 -45.18 30.82
C GLU A 572 34.82 -45.76 32.21
N GLN A 573 34.11 -45.35 33.28
CA GLN A 573 34.31 -45.98 34.59
C GLN A 573 33.87 -47.45 34.52
N PRO A 574 34.79 -48.43 34.62
CA PRO A 574 34.40 -49.83 34.65
C PRO A 574 33.59 -50.11 35.92
N PRO A 575 32.54 -50.95 35.86
CA PRO A 575 31.77 -51.30 37.05
C PRO A 575 32.69 -52.07 37.99
N PHE A 576 33.17 -51.39 39.03
CA PHE A 576 34.01 -51.98 40.07
C PHE A 576 33.21 -52.14 41.37
N GLU A 577 32.01 -51.54 41.42
CA GLU A 577 31.14 -51.46 42.57
C GLU A 577 30.81 -52.86 43.12
N ASP A 578 30.36 -53.80 42.28
CA ASP A 578 30.04 -55.18 42.71
C ASP A 578 31.25 -55.92 43.26
N ARG A 579 32.35 -55.90 42.50
CA ARG A 579 33.57 -56.58 42.92
C ARG A 579 34.08 -56.03 44.25
N MET A 580 33.97 -54.72 44.46
CA MET A 580 34.36 -54.08 45.70
C MET A 580 33.45 -54.51 46.87
N ILE A 581 32.13 -54.54 46.68
CA ILE A 581 31.19 -54.98 47.72
C ILE A 581 31.34 -56.48 48.02
N ASP A 582 31.55 -57.32 47.01
CA ASP A 582 31.85 -58.75 47.16
C ASP A 582 33.16 -59.00 47.92
N ASP A 583 34.22 -58.24 47.62
CA ASP A 583 35.50 -58.37 48.31
C ASP A 583 35.42 -57.88 49.77
N LEU A 584 34.58 -56.88 50.07
CA LEU A 584 34.39 -56.34 51.41
C LEU A 584 33.40 -57.15 52.28
N SER A 585 32.48 -57.89 51.67
CA SER A 585 31.51 -58.76 52.37
C SER A 585 32.06 -60.15 52.67
N LYS A 586 33.13 -60.57 51.99
CA LYS A 586 33.86 -61.79 52.36
C LYS A 586 34.60 -61.52 53.67
N SER A 587 34.19 -62.22 54.72
CA SER A 587 34.93 -62.23 55.99
C SER A 587 36.39 -62.62 55.71
N GLY A 588 37.33 -61.83 56.22
CA GLY A 588 38.75 -62.13 56.08
C GLY A 588 39.03 -63.54 56.61
N ARG A 589 39.12 -64.52 55.70
CA ARG A 589 39.65 -65.85 56.00
C ARG A 589 41.16 -65.70 56.17
N GLU A 590 41.55 -65.11 57.29
CA GLU A 590 42.84 -65.44 57.88
C GLU A 590 42.64 -66.83 58.50
N GLU A 591 43.30 -67.82 57.90
CA GLU A 591 43.46 -69.15 58.48
C GLU A 591 44.27 -69.01 59.77
N GLU A 592 43.59 -68.86 60.91
CA GLU A 592 44.12 -69.25 62.21
C GLU A 592 43.12 -70.18 62.90
N GLU A 593 43.63 -71.34 63.26
CA GLU A 593 42.95 -72.48 63.87
C GLU A 593 42.64 -72.24 65.37
N GLU A 594 41.70 -73.04 65.86
CA GLU A 594 41.39 -73.43 67.25
C GLU A 594 40.31 -72.68 68.05
N GLU A 595 39.68 -73.49 68.89
CA GLU A 595 38.33 -73.46 69.45
C GLU A 595 38.04 -72.32 70.44
N GLU A 596 36.89 -71.65 70.28
CA GLU A 596 35.91 -71.24 71.31
C GLU A 596 34.78 -70.43 70.62
N GLU A 597 33.56 -70.38 71.19
CA GLU A 597 32.39 -69.65 70.66
C GLU A 597 32.72 -68.18 70.36
N ALA A 598 33.17 -67.89 69.14
CA ALA A 598 33.52 -66.54 68.72
C ALA A 598 32.26 -65.83 68.20
N GLU A 599 31.83 -64.75 68.87
CA GLU A 599 30.96 -63.75 68.26
C GLU A 599 31.47 -63.46 66.84
N ALA A 600 30.63 -63.69 65.83
CA ALA A 600 31.02 -63.53 64.44
C ALA A 600 31.56 -62.10 64.24
N ARG A 601 32.87 -61.97 64.04
CA ARG A 601 33.51 -60.67 63.80
C ARG A 601 32.83 -60.06 62.58
N PRO A 602 32.31 -58.83 62.66
CA PRO A 602 31.62 -58.24 61.52
C PRO A 602 32.57 -58.11 60.34
N ASP A 603 32.08 -58.45 59.14
CA ASP A 603 32.85 -58.27 57.92
C ASP A 603 33.21 -56.78 57.68
N PRO A 604 34.24 -56.49 56.87
CA PRO A 604 34.66 -55.11 56.60
C PRO A 604 33.52 -54.17 56.13
N LEU A 605 32.57 -54.68 55.35
CA LEU A 605 31.40 -53.92 54.92
C LEU A 605 30.47 -53.56 56.09
N HIS A 606 30.23 -54.50 57.00
CA HIS A 606 29.43 -54.28 58.21
C HIS A 606 30.12 -53.31 59.16
N GLN A 607 31.45 -53.37 59.28
CA GLN A 607 32.21 -52.38 60.06
C GLN A 607 32.07 -50.97 59.48
N LEU A 608 32.07 -50.84 58.14
CA LEU A 608 31.84 -49.57 57.46
C LEU A 608 30.42 -49.02 57.71
N ILE A 609 29.41 -49.88 57.65
CA ILE A 609 28.01 -49.50 57.94
C ILE A 609 27.86 -49.08 59.42
N LEU A 610 28.50 -49.81 60.35
CA LEU A 610 28.52 -49.44 61.76
C LEU A 610 29.24 -48.12 62.01
N HIS A 611 30.28 -47.81 61.23
CA HIS A 611 30.95 -46.51 61.30
C HIS A 611 29.97 -45.38 60.93
N PHE A 612 29.27 -45.51 59.79
CA PHE A 612 28.29 -44.50 59.38
C PHE A 612 27.09 -44.40 60.32
N SER A 613 26.61 -45.51 60.90
CA SER A 613 25.51 -45.48 61.86
C SER A 613 25.91 -44.78 63.16
N ARG A 614 27.13 -45.01 63.65
CA ARG A 614 27.68 -44.28 64.81
C ARG A 614 27.80 -42.80 64.50
N THR A 615 28.34 -42.43 63.34
CA THR A 615 28.47 -41.02 62.92
C THR A 615 27.10 -40.34 62.85
N ALA A 616 26.08 -41.00 62.28
CA ALA A 616 24.72 -40.47 62.19
C ALA A 616 24.03 -40.32 63.56
N LEU A 617 24.39 -41.16 64.53
CA LEU A 617 23.86 -41.12 65.91
C LEU A 617 24.63 -40.17 66.83
N THR A 618 25.71 -39.53 66.37
CA THR A 618 26.36 -38.48 67.15
C THR A 618 25.49 -37.23 67.16
N GLU A 619 25.24 -36.66 68.35
CA GLU A 619 24.47 -35.42 68.49
C GLU A 619 25.24 -34.23 67.89
N GLN A 620 25.02 -33.98 66.59
CA GLN A 620 25.51 -32.81 65.88
C GLN A 620 24.31 -31.98 65.39
N SER A 621 24.37 -30.66 65.59
CA SER A 621 23.29 -29.74 65.18
C SER A 621 23.20 -29.51 63.66
N HIS A 622 24.22 -29.94 62.90
CA HIS A 622 24.25 -29.92 61.44
C HIS A 622 25.15 -31.06 60.95
N LEU A 623 24.65 -31.95 60.09
CA LEU A 623 25.45 -33.01 59.48
C LEU A 623 26.45 -32.41 58.47
N GLU A 624 27.73 -32.77 58.59
CA GLU A 624 28.75 -32.38 57.60
C GLU A 624 28.55 -33.14 56.29
N GLN A 625 28.96 -32.55 55.16
CA GLN A 625 28.93 -33.22 53.86
C GLN A 625 30.04 -34.28 53.81
N ASP A 626 29.75 -35.47 54.33
CA ASP A 626 30.69 -36.58 54.36
C ASP A 626 30.85 -37.18 52.95
N HIS A 627 31.94 -36.78 52.28
CA HIS A 627 32.29 -37.29 50.95
C HIS A 627 32.54 -38.80 50.95
N LEU A 628 32.95 -39.39 52.08
CA LEU A 628 33.15 -40.83 52.22
C LEU A 628 31.80 -41.54 52.25
N TYR A 629 30.85 -41.05 53.04
CA TYR A 629 29.48 -41.55 53.05
C TYR A 629 28.83 -41.45 51.67
N MET A 630 28.90 -40.29 51.02
CA MET A 630 28.30 -40.09 49.69
C MET A 630 28.91 -40.99 48.61
N ALA A 631 30.22 -41.25 48.67
CA ALA A 631 30.89 -42.16 47.74
C ALA A 631 30.45 -43.61 47.98
N TYR A 632 30.52 -44.11 49.22
CA TYR A 632 30.16 -45.49 49.54
C TYR A 632 28.67 -45.78 49.43
N ALA A 633 27.80 -44.81 49.76
CA ALA A 633 26.37 -44.92 49.52
C ALA A 633 26.06 -45.03 48.02
N GLY A 634 26.75 -44.25 47.18
CA GLY A 634 26.63 -44.36 45.73
C GLY A 634 27.13 -45.70 45.18
N ILE A 635 28.24 -46.23 45.70
CA ILE A 635 28.79 -47.54 45.34
C ILE A 635 27.83 -48.66 45.73
N MET A 636 27.36 -48.68 46.99
CA MET A 636 26.42 -49.69 47.49
C MET A 636 25.08 -49.65 46.73
N ALA A 637 24.57 -48.45 46.41
CA ALA A 637 23.32 -48.31 45.66
C ALA A 637 23.44 -48.87 44.23
N LYS A 638 24.54 -48.58 43.53
CA LYS A 638 24.77 -49.11 42.18
C LYS A 638 24.95 -50.62 42.16
N SER A 639 25.61 -51.19 43.19
CA SER A 639 25.83 -52.63 43.26
C SER A 639 24.53 -53.44 43.41
N CYS A 640 23.50 -52.86 44.03
CA CYS A 640 22.18 -53.51 44.16
C CYS A 640 21.30 -53.41 42.90
N HIS A 641 21.60 -52.54 41.93
CA HIS A 641 20.69 -52.15 40.84
C HIS A 641 21.05 -52.70 39.44
N ILE A 642 22.03 -53.59 39.32
CA ILE A 642 22.50 -54.07 38.02
C ILE A 642 21.53 -55.05 37.31
N GLU A 643 20.57 -55.66 38.02
CA GLU A 643 19.57 -56.56 37.40
C GLU A 643 18.39 -55.85 36.71
N GLU A 644 18.14 -54.55 36.93
CA GLU A 644 16.95 -53.85 36.38
C GLU A 644 17.27 -52.87 35.22
N GLY A 645 18.52 -52.79 34.77
CA GLY A 645 19.01 -51.67 33.94
C GLY A 645 19.40 -51.95 32.48
N GLU A 646 19.20 -53.16 31.94
CA GLU A 646 19.62 -53.48 30.55
C GLU A 646 18.50 -53.43 29.49
N GLU A 647 17.23 -53.19 29.84
CA GLU A 647 16.11 -53.29 28.87
C GLU A 647 15.62 -51.96 28.25
N GLU A 648 16.02 -50.78 28.73
CA GLU A 648 15.49 -49.51 28.19
C GLU A 648 16.54 -48.65 27.48
N GLU A 649 17.09 -49.12 26.35
CA GLU A 649 17.64 -48.21 25.32
C GLU A 649 17.82 -48.90 23.94
N LYS A 650 16.74 -49.39 23.31
CA LYS A 650 16.65 -49.54 21.84
C LYS A 650 15.22 -49.25 21.35
N GLU A 651 15.02 -48.03 20.85
CA GLU A 651 13.90 -47.68 19.97
C GLU A 651 13.98 -48.47 18.65
N GLU A 652 12.84 -49.06 18.29
CA GLU A 652 12.23 -49.16 16.94
C GLU A 652 13.17 -49.29 15.72
N GLU A 653 13.31 -50.50 15.17
CA GLU A 653 12.86 -50.85 13.80
C GLU A 653 13.14 -52.34 13.45
N GLU A 654 12.06 -53.03 13.08
CA GLU A 654 11.90 -54.23 12.23
C GLU A 654 12.59 -55.59 12.55
N LYS A 655 11.70 -56.54 12.90
CA LYS A 655 11.58 -57.97 12.49
C LYS A 655 12.73 -58.94 12.76
N GLU A 656 12.46 -59.95 13.60
CA GLU A 656 12.28 -61.35 13.16
C GLU A 656 11.60 -62.18 14.27
N GLU A 657 10.65 -63.04 13.88
CA GLU A 657 10.00 -64.07 14.71
C GLU A 657 10.99 -65.21 15.00
N GLU A 658 11.07 -65.71 16.24
CA GLU A 658 10.43 -66.98 16.70
C GLU A 658 11.00 -67.45 18.06
N GLU A 659 10.11 -68.00 18.88
CA GLU A 659 10.31 -68.88 20.04
C GLU A 659 10.92 -68.33 21.35
N ALA A 660 10.08 -68.15 22.38
CA ALA A 660 9.94 -69.16 23.45
C ALA A 660 9.01 -68.65 24.58
N GLU A 661 7.80 -69.22 24.65
CA GLU A 661 7.01 -69.29 25.87
C GLU A 661 7.72 -70.23 26.86
N ASP A 662 8.40 -69.73 27.89
CA ASP A 662 8.53 -70.43 29.19
C ASP A 662 9.13 -69.52 30.29
N SER A 663 8.36 -68.59 30.87
CA SER A 663 8.71 -67.98 32.16
C SER A 663 7.59 -67.13 32.74
N PHE A 664 6.43 -67.75 32.96
CA PHE A 664 5.49 -67.30 33.98
C PHE A 664 5.41 -68.42 35.03
N GLU A 665 5.77 -68.10 36.28
CA GLU A 665 5.70 -68.96 37.49
C GLU A 665 6.96 -69.71 37.97
N VAL A 666 8.02 -69.01 38.42
CA VAL A 666 8.83 -69.37 39.63
C VAL A 666 9.46 -68.06 40.14
N GLY A 667 8.95 -67.40 41.18
CA GLY A 667 9.27 -67.68 42.59
C GLY A 667 10.07 -66.53 43.22
N ARG A 668 9.41 -65.48 43.73
CA ARG A 668 9.39 -65.14 45.18
C ARG A 668 10.49 -65.82 46.04
N GLY A 669 11.46 -65.05 46.49
CA GLY A 669 12.40 -65.30 47.60
C GLY A 669 13.09 -63.99 48.01
N PRO A 670 13.36 -63.70 49.29
CA PRO A 670 12.99 -62.42 49.89
C PRO A 670 14.01 -61.29 49.70
N GLN A 671 13.56 -60.18 49.11
CA GLN A 671 14.02 -58.84 49.48
C GLN A 671 13.70 -58.61 50.96
N ASN A 672 14.69 -58.80 51.83
CA ASN A 672 14.66 -58.32 53.21
C ASN A 672 16.11 -58.17 53.67
N PRO A 673 16.67 -56.96 53.54
CA PRO A 673 16.97 -56.25 54.79
C PRO A 673 16.72 -54.74 54.77
N LEU A 674 16.17 -54.15 53.71
CA LEU A 674 15.99 -52.70 53.62
C LEU A 674 14.52 -52.35 53.35
N THR A 675 13.72 -52.32 54.41
CA THR A 675 12.31 -51.90 54.37
C THR A 675 12.16 -50.39 54.61
N PRO A 676 11.56 -49.61 53.68
CA PRO A 676 11.10 -48.26 53.94
C PRO A 676 9.61 -48.22 54.37
N PRO A 677 9.15 -47.21 55.13
CA PRO A 677 7.83 -47.18 55.77
C PRO A 677 6.66 -46.76 54.83
N ASP A 678 5.48 -47.36 55.05
CA ASP A 678 4.21 -47.17 54.32
C ASP A 678 3.59 -45.76 54.59
N PRO A 679 3.25 -44.96 53.55
CA PRO A 679 2.68 -43.63 53.71
C PRO A 679 1.14 -43.70 53.76
N ARG A 680 0.59 -43.76 54.97
CA ARG A 680 -0.81 -43.41 55.23
C ARG A 680 -0.89 -42.41 56.36
N ASP A 681 -1.00 -41.14 56.01
CA ASP A 681 -1.89 -40.23 56.73
C ASP A 681 -2.32 -39.04 55.84
N PRO A 682 -3.62 -38.70 55.81
CA PRO A 682 -4.13 -37.55 55.08
C PRO A 682 -4.08 -36.30 55.96
N CYS A 683 -3.67 -35.16 55.40
CA CYS A 683 -4.27 -33.82 55.61
C CYS A 683 -3.28 -32.67 55.41
N VAL A 684 -3.78 -31.69 54.64
CA VAL A 684 -3.68 -30.23 54.91
C VAL A 684 -2.36 -29.53 54.50
N THR A 685 -2.47 -28.83 53.37
CA THR A 685 -1.71 -27.63 52.97
C THR A 685 -1.63 -26.58 54.08
N PRO A 686 -0.54 -25.80 54.12
CA PRO A 686 -0.62 -24.44 53.60
C PRO A 686 0.05 -24.25 52.24
#